data_AF-A0A919H8K0-F1
#
_entry.id   AF-A0A919H8K0-F1
#
_cell.length_a   1.000
_cell.length_b   1.000
_cell.length_c   1.000
_cell.angle_alpha   90.00
_cell.angle_beta   90.00
_cell.angle_gamma   90.00
#
_symmetry.space_group_name_H-M   'P 1'
#
loop_
_entity.id
_entity.type
_entity.pdbx_description
1 polymer ?
#
loop_
_entity_poly.entity_id
_entity_poly.type
_entity_poly.pdbx_seq_one_letter_code
_entity_poly.pdbx_strand_id
1 'polypeptide(L)'
;MRPLCVAWLAAVVLLIQPVSVAAATGTAGAEVRDGGSTATPSLSPEAAASQKAVETGSPVEVVGDRTEYATTYANADGTTFTLDQSAVPVRVRAGDGSWVTPDPTLKVRADGSVGPTASVVDLAFSPGGDGSGLVEIARNGTSLWLGWPGTLPKPTLDGASATYVDVLPGVDLRMAATTEGFRDLLVVKTPAAATNPALQKVAFSLRTEALTVAPTSGGGMTAVDDNARSVFTAPAAMMWDSQGDASTTGTGSTSARTTGSVQGSEPSPSPASTTDPSSGTPDDPTAGPGEGDASAMLPVQVTSDSLALIPDADLLGNSDSSAFPVYIDPTVGLDQTAHTYLRSDGVSDFNWGNGSDNEGKGMGHCSSWNGYYCGPGYTERLYFQFSPSGLAGKKVLSATFRATESWSFTCDARWVDLDRTSNISSSTTWSRRPSYLGTVASRSVSAGRGSRCNPSQPAAPIEFTGSSLTSAVGNLAAGKFSRLTLMLIARDETDTSAWKRFRDDAVLSTTYVGLPGVPTKAGIVQGSGISCATNSGDPDVIGDPTPSLTATVWTATGGGSGASLRAHFYVQQKNSDGSWSVATEPVRPTSGYVGNGVVLTYPSPITLSEGPLYRLAVFSRSYYDSGGSYLESHSTVTTKGWCYFKVDTTEVFSEK
;
A
#
# COMPACT_ATOMS: atom_id res chain seq x y z
N MET A 1 43.74 -0.80 58.61
CA MET A 1 45.13 -1.30 58.52
C MET A 1 45.44 -1.62 57.05
N ARG A 2 46.73 -1.54 56.65
CA ARG A 2 47.33 -2.05 55.38
C ARG A 2 48.15 -3.34 55.70
N PRO A 3 48.86 -4.04 54.79
CA PRO A 3 49.20 -3.85 53.34
C PRO A 3 48.36 -4.81 52.44
N LEU A 4 48.65 -5.24 51.19
CA LEU A 4 49.76 -5.17 50.18
C LEU A 4 49.30 -4.38 48.91
N CYS A 5 49.96 -4.23 47.73
CA CYS A 5 50.99 -4.94 46.93
C CYS A 5 50.48 -6.25 46.26
N VAL A 6 50.94 -6.71 45.07
CA VAL A 6 52.18 -6.49 44.26
C VAL A 6 51.87 -5.92 42.86
N ALA A 7 52.88 -5.41 42.13
CA ALA A 7 52.80 -4.86 40.76
C ALA A 7 53.95 -5.37 39.85
N TRP A 8 53.88 -5.12 38.53
CA TRP A 8 54.94 -5.44 37.53
C TRP A 8 55.05 -4.34 36.44
N LEU A 9 56.19 -4.32 35.71
CA LEU A 9 56.57 -3.38 34.63
C LEU A 9 56.79 -4.20 33.30
N ALA A 10 57.21 -3.72 32.11
CA ALA A 10 57.79 -2.49 31.52
C ALA A 10 57.64 -2.61 29.96
N ALA A 11 57.94 -1.68 29.03
CA ALA A 11 58.08 -0.20 28.90
C ALA A 11 58.30 0.07 27.36
N VAL A 12 59.08 1.10 26.94
CA VAL A 12 59.70 1.26 25.58
C VAL A 12 58.74 1.61 24.41
N VAL A 13 59.00 2.53 23.46
CA VAL A 13 60.01 3.62 23.30
C VAL A 13 59.39 4.76 22.44
N LEU A 14 59.89 5.99 22.58
CA LEU A 14 59.59 7.10 21.65
C LEU A 14 60.83 7.38 20.76
N LEU A 15 60.66 7.44 19.44
CA LEU A 15 61.74 7.66 18.47
C LEU A 15 61.67 9.06 17.87
N ILE A 16 62.73 9.85 18.07
CA ILE A 16 62.94 11.16 17.44
C ILE A 16 64.17 11.04 16.52
N GLN A 17 64.07 11.56 15.30
CA GLN A 17 65.21 11.73 14.38
C GLN A 17 65.13 13.13 13.71
N PRO A 18 66.26 13.83 13.55
CA PRO A 18 66.30 15.18 12.96
C PRO A 18 66.58 15.15 11.45
N VAL A 19 66.15 16.21 10.73
CA VAL A 19 66.67 16.52 9.38
C VAL A 19 67.03 18.00 9.29
N SER A 20 68.22 18.23 8.75
CA SER A 20 68.96 19.49 8.62
C SER A 20 68.20 20.67 8.02
N VAL A 21 68.50 21.88 8.52
CA VAL A 21 68.23 23.14 7.81
C VAL A 21 69.26 23.31 6.69
N ALA A 22 68.79 23.60 5.48
CA ALA A 22 69.61 24.07 4.37
C ALA A 22 68.92 25.27 3.72
N ALA A 23 69.58 26.44 3.75
CA ALA A 23 69.06 27.65 3.13
C ALA A 23 69.71 27.85 1.75
N ALA A 24 68.88 27.95 0.71
CA ALA A 24 69.29 28.33 -0.64
C ALA A 24 68.25 29.29 -1.23
N THR A 25 68.69 30.45 -1.72
CA THR A 25 67.83 31.49 -2.28
C THR A 25 67.46 31.17 -3.73
N GLY A 26 66.16 31.13 -4.04
CA GLY A 26 65.64 30.89 -5.38
C GLY A 26 64.39 31.71 -5.69
N THR A 27 64.42 32.37 -6.84
CA THR A 27 63.40 33.25 -7.45
C THR A 27 61.94 32.80 -7.39
N ALA A 28 61.03 33.78 -7.42
CA ALA A 28 59.59 33.58 -7.36
C ALA A 28 58.99 32.73 -8.50
N GLY A 29 57.98 31.94 -8.16
CA GLY A 29 57.00 31.36 -9.07
C GLY A 29 55.68 31.19 -8.31
N ALA A 30 54.58 31.76 -8.82
CA ALA A 30 53.28 31.67 -8.17
C ALA A 30 52.55 30.41 -8.65
N GLU A 31 52.41 29.43 -7.77
CA GLU A 31 51.66 28.20 -8.05
C GLU A 31 50.39 28.17 -7.20
N VAL A 32 49.24 28.35 -7.84
CA VAL A 32 47.93 28.33 -7.18
C VAL A 32 47.62 26.89 -6.77
N ARG A 33 47.76 26.59 -5.48
CA ARG A 33 47.26 25.34 -4.92
C ARG A 33 45.76 25.40 -4.79
N ASP A 34 45.07 24.94 -5.83
CA ASP A 34 43.67 24.56 -5.70
C ASP A 34 43.55 23.49 -4.61
N GLY A 35 42.89 23.88 -3.52
CA GLY A 35 42.64 23.08 -2.33
C GLY A 35 41.15 23.06 -1.98
N GLY A 36 40.29 23.36 -2.95
CA GLY A 36 38.84 23.31 -2.79
C GLY A 36 38.36 21.87 -2.64
N SER A 37 38.47 21.31 -1.44
CA SER A 37 37.85 20.03 -1.09
C SER A 37 36.33 20.20 -1.02
N THR A 38 35.71 20.24 -2.20
CA THR A 38 34.27 20.11 -2.37
C THR A 38 33.89 18.69 -1.97
N ALA A 39 33.52 18.52 -0.69
CA ALA A 39 32.83 17.32 -0.25
C ALA A 39 31.56 17.19 -1.08
N THR A 40 31.57 16.30 -2.09
CA THR A 40 30.41 16.04 -2.94
C THR A 40 29.22 15.71 -2.05
N PRO A 41 28.13 16.50 -2.09
CA PRO A 41 26.99 16.25 -1.22
C PRO A 41 26.47 14.84 -1.52
N SER A 42 26.30 14.04 -0.47
CA SER A 42 25.79 12.68 -0.59
C SER A 42 24.45 12.69 -1.32
N LEU A 43 24.36 11.97 -2.45
CA LEU A 43 23.12 11.83 -3.20
C LEU A 43 22.00 11.33 -2.29
N SER A 44 20.77 11.80 -2.53
CA SER A 44 19.60 11.23 -1.86
C SER A 44 19.38 9.78 -2.31
N PRO A 45 18.65 8.95 -1.53
CA PRO A 45 18.39 7.55 -1.89
C PRO A 45 17.77 7.39 -3.29
N GLU A 46 16.78 8.24 -3.63
CA GLU A 46 16.19 8.27 -4.97
C GLU A 46 17.23 8.62 -6.04
N ALA A 47 18.06 9.66 -5.84
CA ALA A 47 19.05 10.09 -6.83
C ALA A 47 20.17 9.05 -7.06
N ALA A 48 20.61 8.38 -5.99
CA ALA A 48 21.56 7.27 -6.07
C ALA A 48 20.96 6.06 -6.79
N ALA A 49 19.68 5.74 -6.54
CA ALA A 49 18.96 4.69 -7.25
C ALA A 49 18.79 5.04 -8.74
N SER A 50 18.42 6.28 -9.09
CA SER A 50 18.31 6.73 -10.49
C SER A 50 19.63 6.64 -11.24
N GLN A 51 20.75 7.06 -10.64
CA GLN A 51 22.06 6.86 -11.24
C GLN A 51 22.31 5.36 -11.47
N LYS A 52 22.02 4.50 -10.48
CA LYS A 52 22.30 3.07 -10.60
C LYS A 52 21.39 2.35 -11.59
N ALA A 53 20.15 2.82 -11.77
CA ALA A 53 19.21 2.28 -12.76
C ALA A 53 19.67 2.59 -14.19
N VAL A 54 20.23 3.78 -14.43
CA VAL A 54 20.87 4.14 -15.71
C VAL A 54 22.14 3.32 -15.95
N GLU A 55 23.00 3.15 -14.93
CA GLU A 55 24.22 2.34 -15.03
C GLU A 55 23.97 0.85 -15.34
N THR A 56 22.83 0.30 -14.91
CA THR A 56 22.47 -1.12 -15.09
C THR A 56 21.48 -1.36 -16.23
N GLY A 57 20.83 -0.32 -16.74
CA GLY A 57 19.73 -0.45 -17.70
C GLY A 57 18.51 -1.19 -17.14
N SER A 58 18.32 -1.18 -15.81
CA SER A 58 17.26 -1.91 -15.11
C SER A 58 16.73 -1.11 -13.91
N PRO A 59 15.47 -1.28 -13.47
CA PRO A 59 14.96 -0.58 -12.29
C PRO A 59 15.74 -0.91 -11.02
N VAL A 60 15.96 0.10 -10.17
CA VAL A 60 16.68 -0.05 -8.88
C VAL A 60 15.79 0.43 -7.74
N GLU A 61 15.67 -0.38 -6.70
CA GLU A 61 14.83 -0.09 -5.53
C GLU A 61 15.38 1.09 -4.71
N VAL A 62 14.50 2.04 -4.38
CA VAL A 62 14.77 3.10 -3.40
C VAL A 62 14.50 2.52 -2.00
N VAL A 63 15.46 1.79 -1.46
CA VAL A 63 15.32 1.03 -0.19
C VAL A 63 14.85 1.88 1.00
N GLY A 64 15.14 3.19 0.99
CA GLY A 64 14.67 4.15 2.00
C GLY A 64 13.17 4.46 1.97
N ASP A 65 12.49 4.19 0.86
CA ASP A 65 11.05 4.43 0.67
C ASP A 65 10.19 3.20 1.05
N ARG A 66 10.81 2.08 1.45
CA ARG A 66 10.11 0.85 1.82
C ARG A 66 9.09 1.12 2.93
N THR A 67 7.87 0.66 2.70
CA THR A 67 6.85 0.47 3.74
C THR A 67 6.40 -1.00 3.74
N GLU A 68 5.54 -1.36 4.68
CA GLU A 68 4.91 -2.67 4.80
C GLU A 68 4.15 -3.07 3.51
N TYR A 69 3.58 -2.09 2.81
CA TYR A 69 2.69 -2.28 1.65
C TYR A 69 3.29 -1.82 0.31
N ALA A 70 4.34 -0.98 0.32
CA ALA A 70 4.78 -0.32 -0.91
C ALA A 70 6.30 -0.31 -1.15
N THR A 71 6.67 -0.26 -2.42
CA THR A 71 8.06 -0.22 -2.90
C THR A 71 8.22 0.86 -3.98
N THR A 72 9.18 1.76 -3.83
CA THR A 72 9.58 2.69 -4.90
C THR A 72 10.78 2.12 -5.66
N TYR A 73 10.72 2.16 -6.99
CA TYR A 73 11.85 1.91 -7.89
C TYR A 73 12.19 3.18 -8.67
N ALA A 74 13.48 3.47 -8.83
CA ALA A 74 13.96 4.38 -9.88
C ALA A 74 14.06 3.61 -11.20
N ASN A 75 13.52 4.17 -12.28
CA ASN A 75 13.48 3.48 -13.58
C ASN A 75 14.79 3.69 -14.36
N ALA A 76 15.05 2.80 -15.33
CA ALA A 76 16.25 2.81 -16.16
C ALA A 76 16.40 4.05 -17.07
N ASP A 77 15.36 4.89 -17.18
CA ASP A 77 15.40 6.18 -17.90
C ASP A 77 16.04 7.32 -17.10
N GLY A 78 16.37 7.10 -15.81
CA GLY A 78 16.98 8.09 -14.92
C GLY A 78 16.13 9.33 -14.65
N THR A 79 14.83 9.31 -14.98
CA THR A 79 13.95 10.49 -14.90
C THR A 79 12.56 10.18 -14.34
N THR A 80 12.12 8.91 -14.38
CA THR A 80 10.85 8.45 -13.78
C THR A 80 11.08 7.44 -12.65
N PHE A 81 10.06 7.31 -11.81
CA PHE A 81 10.02 6.35 -10.71
C PHE A 81 8.73 5.55 -10.81
N THR A 82 8.73 4.34 -10.26
CA THR A 82 7.54 3.48 -10.17
C THR A 82 7.27 3.15 -8.71
N LEU A 83 6.05 3.45 -8.23
CA LEU A 83 5.57 3.06 -6.91
C LEU A 83 4.64 1.86 -7.08
N ASP A 84 5.03 0.71 -6.54
CA ASP A 84 4.17 -0.46 -6.40
C ASP A 84 3.51 -0.41 -5.02
N GLN A 85 2.18 -0.33 -4.97
CA GLN A 85 1.38 -0.39 -3.74
C GLN A 85 0.59 -1.70 -3.72
N SER A 86 0.81 -2.56 -2.72
CA SER A 86 0.05 -3.80 -2.52
C SER A 86 -1.21 -3.56 -1.67
N ALA A 87 -2.23 -4.39 -1.88
CA ALA A 87 -3.44 -4.45 -1.05
C ALA A 87 -3.20 -5.15 0.30
N VAL A 88 -2.20 -6.04 0.38
CA VAL A 88 -1.80 -6.76 1.59
C VAL A 88 -0.33 -6.47 1.94
N PRO A 89 0.13 -6.71 3.19
CA PRO A 89 1.52 -6.48 3.57
C PRO A 89 2.47 -7.39 2.81
N VAL A 90 3.50 -6.82 2.19
CA VAL A 90 4.58 -7.55 1.50
C VAL A 90 5.85 -7.68 2.34
N ARG A 91 5.91 -6.97 3.47
CA ARG A 91 6.98 -7.01 4.47
C ARG A 91 6.50 -6.45 5.80
N VAL A 92 7.18 -6.79 6.88
CA VAL A 92 6.94 -6.26 8.22
C VAL A 92 8.25 -5.86 8.87
N ARG A 93 8.18 -4.93 9.83
CA ARG A 93 9.37 -4.36 10.47
C ARG A 93 9.67 -5.09 11.78
N ALA A 94 10.78 -5.80 11.84
CA ALA A 94 11.21 -6.49 13.05
C ALA A 94 11.67 -5.50 14.13
N GLY A 95 11.76 -5.94 15.39
CA GLY A 95 12.14 -5.10 16.54
C GLY A 95 13.56 -4.52 16.50
N ASP A 96 14.45 -5.07 15.66
CA ASP A 96 15.77 -4.50 15.36
C ASP A 96 15.74 -3.41 14.26
N GLY A 97 14.56 -3.19 13.64
CA GLY A 97 14.33 -2.27 12.54
C GLY A 97 14.59 -2.84 11.15
N SER A 98 14.91 -4.13 11.02
CA SER A 98 15.04 -4.82 9.74
C SER A 98 13.69 -5.10 9.08
N TRP A 99 13.70 -5.41 7.78
CA TRP A 99 12.52 -5.81 7.02
C TRP A 99 12.53 -7.34 6.84
N VAL A 100 11.46 -8.01 7.25
CA VAL A 100 11.27 -9.46 7.09
C VAL A 100 9.96 -9.77 6.37
N THR A 101 9.84 -10.99 5.84
CA THR A 101 8.58 -11.51 5.28
C THR A 101 7.50 -11.57 6.37
N PRO A 102 6.23 -11.23 6.08
CA PRO A 102 5.15 -11.43 7.03
C PRO A 102 4.95 -12.93 7.34
N ASP A 103 4.75 -13.27 8.60
CA ASP A 103 4.56 -14.64 9.10
C ASP A 103 3.61 -14.64 10.30
N PRO A 104 2.30 -14.93 10.10
CA PRO A 104 1.33 -14.98 11.18
C PRO A 104 1.46 -16.22 12.09
N THR A 105 2.39 -17.15 11.81
CA THR A 105 2.58 -18.38 12.59
C THR A 105 2.83 -18.05 14.07
N LEU A 106 2.02 -18.62 14.95
CA LEU A 106 2.05 -18.32 16.38
C LEU A 106 3.21 -19.02 17.09
N LYS A 107 3.85 -18.29 18.00
CA LYS A 107 4.92 -18.78 18.89
C LYS A 107 4.67 -18.29 20.31
N VAL A 108 5.08 -19.09 21.30
CA VAL A 108 5.12 -18.64 22.70
C VAL A 108 6.34 -17.75 22.88
N ARG A 109 6.15 -16.53 23.39
CA ARG A 109 7.18 -15.53 23.65
C ARG A 109 7.84 -15.74 25.01
N ALA A 110 8.93 -15.01 25.26
CA ALA A 110 9.71 -15.13 26.51
C ALA A 110 8.97 -14.65 27.78
N ASP A 111 7.94 -13.83 27.61
CA ASP A 111 7.00 -13.40 28.68
C ASP A 111 5.87 -14.41 28.93
N GLY A 112 5.76 -15.46 28.12
CA GLY A 112 4.70 -16.46 28.14
C GLY A 112 3.48 -16.13 27.27
N SER A 113 3.38 -14.93 26.69
CA SER A 113 2.31 -14.60 25.73
C SER A 113 2.44 -15.44 24.45
N VAL A 114 1.34 -15.61 23.74
CA VAL A 114 1.32 -16.22 22.40
C VAL A 114 1.24 -15.11 21.37
N GLY A 115 1.94 -15.20 20.24
CA GLY A 115 1.73 -14.23 19.16
C GLY A 115 2.44 -14.58 17.86
N PRO A 116 2.10 -13.89 16.76
CA PRO A 116 2.65 -14.14 15.44
C PRO A 116 4.17 -13.92 15.40
N THR A 117 4.81 -14.55 14.43
CA THR A 117 6.26 -14.47 14.22
C THR A 117 6.67 -13.13 13.65
N ALA A 118 5.90 -12.60 12.71
CA ALA A 118 6.17 -11.33 12.05
C ALA A 118 4.85 -10.72 11.49
N SER A 119 4.38 -9.63 12.10
CA SER A 119 3.11 -8.94 11.76
C SER A 119 3.30 -7.41 11.68
N VAL A 120 2.35 -6.72 11.05
CA VAL A 120 2.28 -5.25 10.94
C VAL A 120 1.78 -4.61 12.26
N VAL A 121 0.99 -5.37 13.01
CA VAL A 121 0.50 -5.03 14.36
C VAL A 121 1.29 -5.80 15.42
N ASP A 122 1.46 -5.20 16.59
CA ASP A 122 1.91 -5.91 17.78
C ASP A 122 0.71 -6.65 18.37
N LEU A 123 0.66 -7.97 18.18
CA LEU A 123 -0.45 -8.83 18.58
C LEU A 123 -0.02 -9.83 19.65
N ALA A 124 -0.80 -9.99 20.71
CA ALA A 124 -0.57 -10.99 21.76
C ALA A 124 -1.89 -11.67 22.18
N PHE A 125 -1.90 -13.00 22.20
CA PHE A 125 -2.97 -13.84 22.74
C PHE A 125 -2.59 -14.40 24.11
N SER A 126 -3.60 -14.71 24.91
CA SER A 126 -3.47 -15.28 26.26
C SER A 126 -2.73 -16.63 26.31
N PRO A 127 -1.94 -16.91 27.37
CA PRO A 127 -1.50 -18.26 27.70
C PRO A 127 -2.58 -19.11 28.39
N GLY A 128 -3.78 -18.56 28.61
CA GLY A 128 -4.78 -19.08 29.55
C GLY A 128 -4.69 -18.40 30.92
N GLY A 129 -5.74 -18.49 31.73
CA GLY A 129 -5.81 -17.81 33.03
C GLY A 129 -7.23 -17.41 33.44
N ASP A 130 -7.37 -16.23 34.05
CA ASP A 130 -8.66 -15.70 34.53
C ASP A 130 -9.55 -15.08 33.44
N GLY A 131 -9.05 -14.99 32.21
CA GLY A 131 -9.75 -14.43 31.04
C GLY A 131 -9.54 -12.93 30.80
N SER A 132 -9.02 -12.19 31.77
CA SER A 132 -8.97 -10.71 31.74
C SER A 132 -8.16 -10.12 30.58
N GLY A 133 -7.16 -10.85 30.08
CA GLY A 133 -6.50 -10.60 28.81
C GLY A 133 -6.61 -11.82 27.89
N LEU A 134 -7.58 -11.79 26.97
CA LEU A 134 -7.71 -12.76 25.87
C LEU A 134 -6.77 -12.37 24.73
N VAL A 135 -6.79 -11.10 24.34
CA VAL A 135 -5.96 -10.53 23.27
C VAL A 135 -5.59 -9.07 23.54
N GLU A 136 -4.37 -8.71 23.19
CA GLU A 136 -3.89 -7.33 22.99
C GLU A 136 -3.56 -7.14 21.51
N ILE A 137 -4.01 -6.02 20.92
CA ILE A 137 -3.58 -5.54 19.62
C ILE A 137 -3.12 -4.08 19.74
N ALA A 138 -1.90 -3.80 19.29
CA ALA A 138 -1.27 -2.50 19.42
C ALA A 138 -0.58 -2.06 18.12
N ARG A 139 -0.52 -0.74 17.89
CA ARG A 139 0.30 -0.12 16.85
C ARG A 139 0.56 1.35 17.15
N ASN A 140 1.76 1.84 16.83
CA ASN A 140 2.16 3.26 16.91
C ASN A 140 1.95 3.93 18.29
N GLY A 141 1.98 3.17 19.39
CA GLY A 141 1.71 3.69 20.74
C GLY A 141 0.23 3.79 21.11
N THR A 142 -0.65 3.13 20.36
CA THR A 142 -2.08 2.95 20.68
C THR A 142 -2.37 1.46 20.85
N SER A 143 -3.22 1.09 21.82
CA SER A 143 -3.48 -0.32 22.17
C SER A 143 -4.96 -0.57 22.49
N LEU A 144 -5.44 -1.76 22.13
CA LEU A 144 -6.76 -2.29 22.46
C LEU A 144 -6.63 -3.69 23.05
N TRP A 145 -7.35 -3.95 24.14
CA TRP A 145 -7.45 -5.26 24.78
C TRP A 145 -8.88 -5.77 24.79
N LEU A 146 -9.05 -7.06 24.52
CA LEU A 146 -10.27 -7.81 24.83
C LEU A 146 -9.98 -8.86 25.91
N GLY A 147 -10.96 -9.11 26.78
CA GLY A 147 -10.94 -10.15 27.80
C GLY A 147 -12.18 -11.06 27.69
N TRP A 148 -12.00 -12.34 27.98
CA TRP A 148 -13.05 -13.36 27.96
C TRP A 148 -13.84 -13.35 29.29
N PRO A 149 -15.19 -13.48 29.29
CA PRO A 149 -16.02 -13.49 30.50
C PRO A 149 -15.97 -14.84 31.25
N GLY A 150 -14.77 -15.31 31.61
CA GLY A 150 -14.55 -16.56 32.33
C GLY A 150 -13.09 -17.01 32.26
N THR A 151 -12.75 -18.11 32.94
CA THR A 151 -11.40 -18.67 32.89
C THR A 151 -11.06 -19.18 31.48
N LEU A 152 -9.90 -18.81 30.96
CA LEU A 152 -9.36 -19.38 29.72
C LEU A 152 -8.50 -20.62 30.02
N PRO A 153 -8.71 -21.75 29.32
CA PRO A 153 -7.79 -22.88 29.36
C PRO A 153 -6.46 -22.49 28.69
N LYS A 154 -5.42 -23.33 28.82
CA LYS A 154 -4.19 -23.14 28.03
C LYS A 154 -4.48 -23.48 26.55
N PRO A 155 -4.15 -22.59 25.58
CA PRO A 155 -4.42 -22.87 24.18
C PRO A 155 -3.47 -23.91 23.58
N THR A 156 -3.97 -24.65 22.59
CA THR A 156 -3.17 -25.44 21.63
C THR A 156 -2.90 -24.60 20.39
N LEU A 157 -1.65 -24.57 19.91
CA LEU A 157 -1.26 -23.78 18.73
C LEU A 157 -1.17 -24.67 17.49
N ASP A 158 -1.74 -24.20 16.38
CA ASP A 158 -1.55 -24.79 15.05
C ASP A 158 -1.47 -23.67 13.99
N GLY A 159 -0.36 -23.61 13.23
CA GLY A 159 -0.07 -22.52 12.30
C GLY A 159 -0.24 -21.13 12.93
N ALA A 160 -1.19 -20.36 12.41
CA ALA A 160 -1.57 -19.02 12.90
C ALA A 160 -2.72 -19.03 13.94
N SER A 161 -3.20 -20.21 14.37
CA SER A 161 -4.36 -20.37 15.26
C SER A 161 -3.97 -20.81 16.67
N ALA A 162 -4.66 -20.27 17.68
CA ALA A 162 -4.61 -20.67 19.08
C ALA A 162 -6.02 -21.10 19.53
N THR A 163 -6.22 -22.40 19.74
CA THR A 163 -7.52 -22.97 20.14
C THR A 163 -7.55 -23.20 21.65
N TYR A 164 -8.50 -22.53 22.31
CA TYR A 164 -8.84 -22.67 23.71
C TYR A 164 -9.99 -23.69 23.81
N VAL A 165 -9.67 -24.91 24.24
CA VAL A 165 -10.60 -26.03 24.19
C VAL A 165 -11.59 -26.01 25.36
N ASP A 166 -12.88 -26.09 25.06
CA ASP A 166 -14.02 -26.06 25.98
C ASP A 166 -14.01 -24.84 26.94
N VAL A 167 -13.85 -23.62 26.37
CA VAL A 167 -14.05 -22.35 27.10
C VAL A 167 -15.45 -22.22 27.70
N LEU A 168 -16.41 -22.89 27.07
CA LEU A 168 -17.69 -23.30 27.65
C LEU A 168 -17.88 -24.80 27.34
N PRO A 169 -18.70 -25.55 28.09
CA PRO A 169 -18.93 -26.98 27.82
C PRO A 169 -19.39 -27.23 26.38
N GLY A 170 -18.54 -27.86 25.55
CA GLY A 170 -18.82 -28.14 24.16
C GLY A 170 -18.63 -26.96 23.19
N VAL A 171 -17.93 -25.89 23.61
CA VAL A 171 -17.61 -24.72 22.77
C VAL A 171 -16.13 -24.39 22.87
N ASP A 172 -15.42 -24.39 21.74
CA ASP A 172 -14.04 -23.90 21.67
C ASP A 172 -14.00 -22.43 21.26
N LEU A 173 -12.91 -21.74 21.61
CA LEU A 173 -12.56 -20.42 21.06
C LEU A 173 -11.27 -20.56 20.27
N ARG A 174 -11.29 -20.31 18.96
CA ARG A 174 -10.12 -20.32 18.07
C ARG A 174 -9.74 -18.89 17.72
N MET A 175 -8.66 -18.39 18.34
CA MET A 175 -8.06 -17.10 17.98
C MET A 175 -7.12 -17.30 16.80
N ALA A 176 -7.37 -16.68 15.65
CA ALA A 176 -6.49 -16.74 14.48
C ALA A 176 -5.78 -15.41 14.27
N ALA A 177 -4.45 -15.40 14.25
CA ALA A 177 -3.67 -14.21 13.90
C ALA A 177 -3.65 -14.01 12.38
N THR A 178 -3.77 -12.74 11.96
CA THR A 178 -3.40 -12.31 10.60
C THR A 178 -2.13 -11.48 10.67
N THR A 179 -1.65 -11.01 9.53
CA THR A 179 -0.53 -10.05 9.47
C THR A 179 -0.93 -8.66 9.95
N GLU A 180 -2.23 -8.37 10.08
CA GLU A 180 -2.79 -7.01 10.32
C GLU A 180 -3.81 -6.95 11.48
N GLY A 181 -4.05 -8.07 12.17
CA GLY A 181 -5.10 -8.19 13.17
C GLY A 181 -5.34 -9.63 13.61
N PHE A 182 -6.57 -9.93 14.01
CA PHE A 182 -7.00 -11.27 14.39
C PHE A 182 -8.47 -11.54 14.05
N ARG A 183 -8.83 -12.82 14.09
CA ARG A 183 -10.20 -13.33 14.17
C ARG A 183 -10.40 -14.05 15.49
N ASP A 184 -11.59 -14.01 16.07
CA ASP A 184 -11.92 -14.72 17.30
C ASP A 184 -13.20 -15.54 17.15
N LEU A 185 -13.00 -16.83 16.83
CA LEU A 185 -14.07 -17.72 16.39
C LEU A 185 -14.55 -18.63 17.52
N LEU A 186 -15.83 -18.53 17.90
CA LEU A 186 -16.47 -19.55 18.75
C LEU A 186 -16.98 -20.72 17.90
N VAL A 187 -16.57 -21.93 18.27
CA VAL A 187 -16.94 -23.19 17.60
C VAL A 187 -17.87 -23.98 18.53
N VAL A 188 -19.17 -23.83 18.33
CA VAL A 188 -20.22 -24.54 19.08
C VAL A 188 -20.35 -25.94 18.49
N LYS A 189 -19.86 -26.97 19.20
CA LYS A 189 -19.64 -28.31 18.61
C LYS A 189 -20.92 -29.13 18.39
N THR A 190 -22.01 -28.82 19.08
CA THR A 190 -23.23 -29.66 19.12
C THR A 190 -24.50 -28.85 19.44
N PRO A 191 -25.70 -29.34 19.08
CA PRO A 191 -26.96 -28.74 19.52
C PRO A 191 -27.08 -28.63 21.05
N ALA A 192 -26.50 -29.58 21.79
CA ALA A 192 -26.49 -29.54 23.25
C ALA A 192 -25.68 -28.34 23.79
N ALA A 193 -24.51 -28.05 23.20
CA ALA A 193 -23.70 -26.89 23.54
C ALA A 193 -24.39 -25.56 23.19
N ALA A 194 -25.15 -25.52 22.08
CA ALA A 194 -25.91 -24.34 21.66
C ALA A 194 -26.96 -23.89 22.69
N THR A 195 -27.49 -24.80 23.51
CA THR A 195 -28.43 -24.45 24.60
C THR A 195 -27.80 -23.71 25.79
N ASN A 196 -26.49 -23.48 25.79
CA ASN A 196 -25.79 -22.81 26.88
C ASN A 196 -26.22 -21.33 26.98
N PRO A 197 -26.73 -20.85 28.14
CA PRO A 197 -27.20 -19.47 28.28
C PRO A 197 -26.11 -18.41 28.07
N ALA A 198 -24.81 -18.76 28.20
CA ALA A 198 -23.72 -17.84 27.89
C ALA A 198 -23.63 -17.49 26.38
N LEU A 199 -24.17 -18.34 25.50
CA LEU A 199 -24.24 -18.06 24.05
C LEU A 199 -25.39 -17.11 23.68
N GLN A 200 -26.33 -16.80 24.59
CA GLN A 200 -27.40 -15.84 24.31
C GLN A 200 -26.91 -14.38 24.25
N LYS A 201 -25.77 -14.09 24.89
CA LYS A 201 -25.01 -12.85 24.71
C LYS A 201 -23.54 -13.08 25.10
N VAL A 202 -22.68 -13.18 24.11
CA VAL A 202 -21.22 -13.23 24.31
C VAL A 202 -20.74 -11.80 24.53
N ALA A 203 -20.04 -11.53 25.64
CA ALA A 203 -19.60 -10.19 25.99
C ALA A 203 -18.14 -10.18 26.48
N PHE A 204 -17.26 -9.63 25.66
CA PHE A 204 -15.85 -9.41 25.98
C PHE A 204 -15.69 -8.11 26.77
N SER A 205 -14.81 -8.09 27.76
CA SER A 205 -14.40 -6.83 28.41
C SER A 205 -13.46 -6.06 27.48
N LEU A 206 -13.69 -4.78 27.27
CA LEU A 206 -12.90 -3.90 26.39
C LEU A 206 -12.06 -2.93 27.24
N ARG A 207 -10.79 -2.75 26.89
CA ARG A 207 -9.92 -1.68 27.38
C ARG A 207 -9.18 -1.05 26.21
N THR A 208 -8.89 0.24 26.27
CA THR A 208 -8.03 0.94 25.31
C THR A 208 -7.00 1.84 25.98
N GLU A 209 -5.94 2.14 25.23
CA GLU A 209 -4.97 3.18 25.52
C GLU A 209 -4.76 4.00 24.24
N ALA A 210 -4.91 5.34 24.34
CA ALA A 210 -4.88 6.29 23.23
C ALA A 210 -5.85 5.96 22.06
N LEU A 211 -6.97 5.27 22.34
CA LEU A 211 -8.04 4.98 21.37
C LEU A 211 -9.44 5.23 21.96
N THR A 212 -10.30 5.85 21.15
CA THR A 212 -11.76 5.88 21.36
C THR A 212 -12.43 4.87 20.43
N VAL A 213 -13.27 3.98 20.96
CA VAL A 213 -14.01 2.97 20.17
C VAL A 213 -15.46 3.40 19.97
N ALA A 214 -15.98 3.23 18.75
CA ALA A 214 -17.37 3.54 18.39
C ALA A 214 -17.97 2.47 17.45
N PRO A 215 -19.27 2.18 17.53
CA PRO A 215 -19.95 1.28 16.59
C PRO A 215 -20.11 1.95 15.20
N THR A 216 -20.06 1.16 14.13
CA THR A 216 -20.30 1.63 12.76
C THR A 216 -21.76 1.43 12.33
N SER A 217 -22.21 2.18 11.33
CA SER A 217 -23.58 2.08 10.79
C SER A 217 -23.90 0.72 10.16
N GLY A 218 -22.89 -0.11 9.88
CA GLY A 218 -23.04 -1.49 9.41
C GLY A 218 -23.11 -2.54 10.51
N GLY A 219 -23.01 -2.16 11.79
CA GLY A 219 -22.99 -3.10 12.92
C GLY A 219 -21.61 -3.61 13.28
N GLY A 220 -20.53 -3.03 12.76
CA GLY A 220 -19.16 -3.28 13.22
C GLY A 220 -18.68 -2.24 14.23
N MET A 221 -17.36 -2.09 14.36
CA MET A 221 -16.75 -1.02 15.17
C MET A 221 -15.54 -0.36 14.48
N THR A 222 -15.15 0.81 14.98
CA THR A 222 -13.90 1.51 14.66
C THR A 222 -13.25 2.02 15.94
N ALA A 223 -11.93 1.95 16.03
CA ALA A 223 -11.12 2.54 17.09
C ALA A 223 -10.23 3.63 16.50
N VAL A 224 -10.37 4.86 16.99
CA VAL A 224 -9.69 6.06 16.47
C VAL A 224 -8.68 6.62 17.46
N ASP A 225 -7.56 7.17 16.95
CA ASP A 225 -6.57 7.93 17.73
C ASP A 225 -7.11 9.30 18.22
N ASP A 226 -6.33 9.99 19.06
CA ASP A 226 -6.64 11.36 19.53
C ASP A 226 -6.76 12.40 18.40
N ASN A 227 -6.35 12.08 17.16
CA ASN A 227 -6.52 12.91 15.96
C ASN A 227 -7.75 12.50 15.13
N ALA A 228 -8.62 11.64 15.67
CA ALA A 228 -9.77 11.01 15.01
C ALA A 228 -9.42 10.20 13.75
N ARG A 229 -8.20 9.65 13.66
CA ARG A 229 -7.80 8.71 12.61
C ARG A 229 -8.14 7.30 13.04
N SER A 230 -8.87 6.57 12.19
CA SER A 230 -9.11 5.14 12.36
C SER A 230 -7.79 4.36 12.36
N VAL A 231 -7.60 3.55 13.41
CA VAL A 231 -6.44 2.67 13.59
C VAL A 231 -6.87 1.23 13.34
N PHE A 232 -7.88 0.77 14.10
CA PHE A 232 -8.46 -0.56 13.98
C PHE A 232 -9.95 -0.48 13.60
N THR A 233 -10.44 -1.47 12.88
CA THR A 233 -11.87 -1.68 12.61
C THR A 233 -12.26 -3.14 12.76
N ALA A 234 -13.56 -3.35 13.00
CA ALA A 234 -14.24 -4.62 12.86
C ALA A 234 -15.43 -4.43 11.89
N PRO A 235 -15.72 -5.39 11.00
CA PRO A 235 -17.06 -5.50 10.40
C PRO A 235 -18.09 -5.91 11.45
N ALA A 236 -19.35 -6.04 11.05
CA ALA A 236 -20.28 -6.86 11.85
C ALA A 236 -19.73 -8.29 11.90
N ALA A 237 -19.89 -8.98 13.02
CA ALA A 237 -19.52 -10.38 13.13
C ALA A 237 -20.43 -11.23 12.22
N MET A 238 -19.96 -12.42 11.84
CA MET A 238 -20.74 -13.36 11.05
C MET A 238 -20.96 -14.65 11.84
N MET A 239 -22.05 -15.34 11.56
CA MET A 239 -22.38 -16.63 12.14
C MET A 239 -22.85 -17.58 11.05
N TRP A 240 -22.44 -18.85 11.09
CA TRP A 240 -22.85 -19.86 10.11
C TRP A 240 -22.92 -21.27 10.70
N ASP A 241 -23.67 -22.14 10.03
CA ASP A 241 -23.77 -23.57 10.33
C ASP A 241 -22.93 -24.42 9.35
N SER A 242 -22.87 -25.73 9.57
CA SER A 242 -22.11 -26.69 8.72
C SER A 242 -23.00 -27.43 7.70
N GLN A 243 -24.19 -26.91 7.34
CA GLN A 243 -25.11 -27.66 6.46
C GLN A 243 -24.60 -27.87 5.03
N GLY A 244 -23.69 -27.01 4.53
CA GLY A 244 -23.02 -27.18 3.25
C GLY A 244 -22.13 -28.43 3.21
N ASP A 245 -21.41 -28.74 4.29
CA ASP A 245 -20.49 -29.88 4.39
C ASP A 245 -21.16 -31.21 4.02
N ALA A 246 -22.41 -31.42 4.47
CA ALA A 246 -23.19 -32.62 4.20
C ALA A 246 -23.45 -32.85 2.70
N SER A 247 -23.45 -31.79 1.89
CA SER A 247 -23.58 -31.87 0.42
C SER A 247 -22.44 -32.65 -0.24
N THR A 248 -21.24 -32.60 0.34
CA THR A 248 -20.02 -33.19 -0.23
C THR A 248 -19.89 -34.70 -0.02
N THR A 249 -20.62 -35.25 0.96
CA THR A 249 -20.51 -36.66 1.37
C THR A 249 -21.74 -37.52 0.99
N GLY A 250 -22.76 -36.91 0.39
CA GLY A 250 -23.97 -37.60 -0.07
C GLY A 250 -23.77 -38.50 -1.30
N THR A 251 -23.70 -39.82 -1.08
CA THR A 251 -23.66 -40.80 -2.18
C THR A 251 -24.96 -40.75 -3.01
N GLY A 252 -24.82 -40.80 -4.35
CA GLY A 252 -25.89 -40.43 -5.29
C GLY A 252 -27.22 -41.18 -5.14
N SER A 253 -28.27 -40.44 -4.80
CA SER A 253 -29.66 -40.91 -4.81
C SER A 253 -30.26 -40.86 -6.21
N THR A 254 -30.24 -41.97 -6.94
CA THR A 254 -30.87 -42.13 -8.25
C THR A 254 -32.40 -42.12 -8.14
N SER A 255 -32.99 -40.93 -8.28
CA SER A 255 -34.46 -40.75 -8.33
C SER A 255 -35.05 -41.31 -9.63
N ALA A 256 -35.15 -42.63 -9.71
CA ALA A 256 -35.58 -43.36 -10.90
C ALA A 256 -37.06 -43.10 -11.24
N ARG A 257 -37.31 -42.55 -12.44
CA ARG A 257 -38.64 -42.50 -13.06
C ARG A 257 -38.67 -43.37 -14.32
N THR A 258 -39.09 -44.61 -14.16
CA THR A 258 -39.30 -45.57 -15.27
C THR A 258 -40.48 -45.19 -16.16
N THR A 259 -40.26 -45.19 -17.48
CA THR A 259 -41.03 -45.93 -18.51
C THR A 259 -40.44 -45.70 -19.91
N GLY A 260 -40.38 -46.74 -20.75
CA GLY A 260 -40.08 -46.62 -22.20
C GLY A 260 -38.84 -47.40 -22.64
N SER A 261 -39.03 -48.51 -23.35
CA SER A 261 -37.97 -49.47 -23.70
C SER A 261 -37.63 -49.50 -25.20
N VAL A 262 -36.33 -49.45 -25.51
CA VAL A 262 -35.75 -50.12 -26.70
C VAL A 262 -34.35 -50.63 -26.36
N GLN A 263 -33.87 -51.63 -27.09
CA GLN A 263 -32.73 -52.49 -26.71
C GLN A 263 -31.67 -52.55 -27.82
N GLY A 264 -30.39 -52.34 -27.51
CA GLY A 264 -29.31 -52.46 -28.50
C GLY A 264 -27.89 -52.02 -28.08
N SER A 265 -27.11 -52.95 -27.53
CA SER A 265 -25.66 -53.10 -27.74
C SER A 265 -24.66 -52.02 -27.28
N GLU A 266 -24.32 -52.06 -25.98
CA GLU A 266 -22.95 -52.01 -25.40
C GLU A 266 -22.01 -50.78 -25.56
N PRO A 267 -21.00 -50.62 -24.66
CA PRO A 267 -20.77 -49.30 -24.08
C PRO A 267 -19.53 -48.53 -24.57
N SER A 268 -19.68 -47.21 -24.69
CA SER A 268 -18.59 -46.28 -24.42
C SER A 268 -18.51 -45.99 -22.91
N PRO A 269 -17.32 -45.85 -22.31
CA PRO A 269 -17.20 -45.39 -20.93
C PRO A 269 -17.72 -43.95 -20.83
N SER A 270 -18.80 -43.75 -20.09
CA SER A 270 -19.24 -42.41 -19.71
C SER A 270 -18.17 -41.79 -18.78
N PRO A 271 -17.84 -40.49 -18.90
CA PRO A 271 -16.98 -39.85 -17.92
C PRO A 271 -17.61 -40.00 -16.53
N ALA A 272 -16.83 -40.46 -15.55
CA ALA A 272 -17.25 -40.37 -14.16
C ALA A 272 -17.51 -38.90 -13.82
N SER A 273 -18.50 -38.63 -12.97
CA SER A 273 -18.72 -37.31 -12.38
C SER A 273 -17.46 -36.92 -11.60
N THR A 274 -16.62 -36.08 -12.22
CA THR A 274 -15.40 -35.58 -11.58
C THR A 274 -15.80 -34.47 -10.62
N THR A 275 -16.01 -34.85 -9.36
CA THR A 275 -15.76 -33.92 -8.25
C THR A 275 -14.43 -33.24 -8.50
N ASP A 276 -14.41 -31.92 -8.38
CA ASP A 276 -13.33 -31.10 -8.92
C ASP A 276 -11.97 -31.52 -8.34
N PRO A 277 -10.90 -31.69 -9.15
CA PRO A 277 -9.55 -31.85 -8.62
C PRO A 277 -9.03 -30.66 -7.78
N SER A 278 -9.78 -29.56 -7.66
CA SER A 278 -9.58 -28.52 -6.62
C SER A 278 -10.49 -28.66 -5.38
N SER A 279 -11.55 -29.47 -5.41
CA SER A 279 -12.25 -29.98 -4.19
C SER A 279 -11.42 -31.04 -3.45
N GLY A 280 -10.09 -30.97 -3.57
CA GLY A 280 -9.10 -31.89 -3.01
C GLY A 280 -8.71 -31.59 -1.56
N THR A 281 -9.33 -30.59 -0.96
CA THR A 281 -9.40 -30.34 0.49
C THR A 281 -10.69 -29.55 0.70
N PRO A 282 -11.48 -29.78 1.77
CA PRO A 282 -12.45 -28.78 2.21
C PRO A 282 -11.73 -27.45 2.45
N ASP A 283 -12.34 -26.31 2.10
CA ASP A 283 -11.91 -25.03 2.69
C ASP A 283 -11.99 -25.19 4.22
N ASP A 284 -11.03 -24.64 4.98
CA ASP A 284 -11.09 -24.71 6.46
C ASP A 284 -12.41 -24.03 6.89
N PRO A 285 -13.38 -24.75 7.49
CA PRO A 285 -14.72 -24.22 7.77
C PRO A 285 -14.71 -23.10 8.83
N THR A 286 -13.54 -22.83 9.43
CA THR A 286 -13.29 -21.67 10.29
C THR A 286 -12.90 -20.39 9.55
N ALA A 287 -12.63 -20.46 8.24
CA ALA A 287 -12.26 -19.30 7.41
C ALA A 287 -13.46 -18.47 6.94
N GLY A 288 -14.68 -19.01 7.06
CA GLY A 288 -15.94 -18.39 6.68
C GLY A 288 -16.97 -19.42 6.22
N PRO A 289 -18.23 -19.02 5.94
CA PRO A 289 -19.27 -19.91 5.43
C PRO A 289 -18.95 -20.43 4.02
N GLY A 290 -19.03 -21.75 3.89
CA GLY A 290 -18.76 -22.49 2.66
C GLY A 290 -19.91 -22.49 1.65
N GLU A 291 -19.97 -23.56 0.87
CA GLU A 291 -20.91 -23.75 -0.23
C GLU A 291 -22.23 -24.38 0.26
N GLY A 292 -23.16 -23.54 0.73
CA GLY A 292 -24.52 -23.96 1.09
C GLY A 292 -24.90 -23.80 2.57
N ASP A 293 -23.95 -23.40 3.41
CA ASP A 293 -24.18 -23.08 4.83
C ASP A 293 -25.22 -21.96 5.01
N ALA A 294 -26.07 -22.08 6.02
CA ALA A 294 -26.93 -20.99 6.45
C ALA A 294 -26.10 -19.99 7.27
N SER A 295 -26.25 -18.69 7.02
CA SER A 295 -25.46 -17.65 7.68
C SER A 295 -26.24 -16.38 8.03
N ALA A 296 -25.78 -15.68 9.06
CA ALA A 296 -26.36 -14.45 9.60
C ALA A 296 -25.27 -13.43 9.96
N MET A 297 -25.59 -12.14 9.85
CA MET A 297 -24.73 -11.05 10.34
C MET A 297 -25.14 -10.63 11.76
N LEU A 298 -24.19 -10.57 12.69
CA LEU A 298 -24.39 -10.22 14.09
C LEU A 298 -23.82 -8.82 14.39
N PRO A 299 -24.67 -7.80 14.66
CA PRO A 299 -24.20 -6.47 15.01
C PRO A 299 -23.49 -6.42 16.38
N VAL A 300 -22.30 -5.84 16.40
CA VAL A 300 -21.49 -5.57 17.58
C VAL A 300 -22.12 -4.47 18.43
N GLN A 301 -22.33 -4.77 19.71
CA GLN A 301 -22.68 -3.80 20.75
C GLN A 301 -21.40 -3.31 21.43
N VAL A 302 -21.10 -2.02 21.29
CA VAL A 302 -19.93 -1.37 21.89
C VAL A 302 -20.34 -0.50 23.08
N THR A 303 -19.67 -0.66 24.22
CA THR A 303 -19.67 0.31 25.33
C THR A 303 -18.26 0.83 25.57
N SER A 304 -18.07 1.68 26.59
CA SER A 304 -16.75 2.14 27.06
C SER A 304 -15.81 1.04 27.56
N ASP A 305 -16.37 -0.12 27.87
CA ASP A 305 -15.82 -1.16 28.74
C ASP A 305 -16.19 -2.59 28.30
N SER A 306 -16.99 -2.75 27.23
CA SER A 306 -17.34 -4.05 26.65
C SER A 306 -17.57 -4.01 25.14
N LEU A 307 -17.32 -5.15 24.51
CA LEU A 307 -17.69 -5.49 23.14
C LEU A 307 -18.54 -6.76 23.21
N ALA A 308 -19.78 -6.73 22.70
CA ALA A 308 -20.68 -7.87 22.83
C ALA A 308 -21.47 -8.19 21.56
N LEU A 309 -21.79 -9.48 21.40
CA LEU A 309 -22.58 -10.06 20.32
C LEU A 309 -23.83 -10.72 20.88
N ILE A 310 -24.88 -10.74 20.06
CA ILE A 310 -26.06 -11.58 20.26
C ILE A 310 -26.10 -12.54 19.05
N PRO A 311 -25.71 -13.81 19.21
CA PRO A 311 -25.83 -14.83 18.17
C PRO A 311 -27.27 -15.04 17.69
N ASP A 312 -27.39 -15.55 16.47
CA ASP A 312 -28.68 -15.84 15.86
C ASP A 312 -29.37 -17.04 16.55
N ALA A 313 -30.63 -16.83 16.94
CA ALA A 313 -31.39 -17.78 17.74
C ALA A 313 -31.95 -18.96 16.92
N ASP A 314 -32.14 -18.78 15.60
CA ASP A 314 -32.63 -19.86 14.73
C ASP A 314 -31.46 -20.77 14.31
N LEU A 315 -30.27 -20.21 14.04
CA LEU A 315 -29.05 -20.99 13.83
C LEU A 315 -28.60 -21.74 15.10
N LEU A 316 -28.56 -21.09 16.28
CA LEU A 316 -28.30 -21.80 17.55
C LEU A 316 -29.42 -22.79 17.91
N GLY A 317 -30.67 -22.51 17.50
CA GLY A 317 -31.84 -23.33 17.77
C GLY A 317 -31.96 -24.59 16.92
N ASN A 318 -31.10 -24.75 15.91
CA ASN A 318 -31.13 -25.89 15.00
C ASN A 318 -30.90 -27.21 15.76
N SER A 319 -31.81 -28.17 15.60
CA SER A 319 -31.72 -29.48 16.27
C SER A 319 -31.02 -30.54 15.43
N ASP A 320 -30.74 -30.28 14.16
CA ASP A 320 -30.07 -31.23 13.27
C ASP A 320 -28.56 -31.24 13.54
N SER A 321 -28.00 -32.39 13.89
CA SER A 321 -26.56 -32.54 14.14
C SER A 321 -25.68 -32.29 12.91
N SER A 322 -26.24 -32.34 11.69
CA SER A 322 -25.51 -31.99 10.45
C SER A 322 -25.32 -30.48 10.26
N ALA A 323 -26.03 -29.65 11.02
CA ALA A 323 -25.75 -28.21 11.08
C ALA A 323 -24.57 -27.86 11.99
N PHE A 324 -23.99 -28.83 12.72
CA PHE A 324 -22.94 -28.59 13.70
C PHE A 324 -21.59 -29.14 13.24
N PRO A 325 -20.47 -28.44 13.50
CA PRO A 325 -20.34 -27.24 14.35
C PRO A 325 -21.00 -25.96 13.80
N VAL A 326 -21.42 -25.09 14.72
CA VAL A 326 -21.90 -23.73 14.42
C VAL A 326 -20.84 -22.74 14.84
N TYR A 327 -20.60 -21.75 13.97
CA TYR A 327 -19.46 -20.83 14.02
C TYR A 327 -19.91 -19.40 14.27
N ILE A 328 -19.18 -18.63 15.09
CA ILE A 328 -19.45 -17.20 15.37
C ILE A 328 -18.12 -16.43 15.31
N ASP A 329 -17.95 -15.55 14.31
CA ASP A 329 -16.70 -14.85 13.94
C ASP A 329 -16.84 -13.31 13.99
N PRO A 330 -16.61 -12.67 15.15
CA PRO A 330 -16.02 -11.34 15.21
C PRO A 330 -14.58 -11.33 14.68
N THR A 331 -14.21 -10.24 14.00
CA THR A 331 -12.84 -10.01 13.51
C THR A 331 -12.40 -8.58 13.78
N VAL A 332 -11.12 -8.36 14.11
CA VAL A 332 -10.57 -7.03 14.43
C VAL A 332 -9.19 -6.88 13.77
N GLY A 333 -9.04 -5.85 12.92
CA GLY A 333 -7.78 -5.58 12.21
C GLY A 333 -7.59 -4.11 11.87
N LEU A 334 -6.50 -3.80 11.15
CA LEU A 334 -6.20 -2.44 10.68
C LEU A 334 -7.22 -1.93 9.65
N ASP A 335 -7.42 -0.61 9.62
CA ASP A 335 -8.18 0.07 8.54
C ASP A 335 -7.27 0.51 7.36
N GLN A 336 -5.97 0.22 7.38
CA GLN A 336 -5.01 0.94 6.51
C GLN A 336 -5.00 0.48 5.04
N THR A 337 -5.39 -0.75 4.78
CA THR A 337 -5.68 -1.30 3.44
C THR A 337 -6.83 -2.28 3.58
N ALA A 338 -7.95 -2.00 2.91
CA ALA A 338 -9.08 -2.91 2.88
C ALA A 338 -9.14 -3.60 1.51
N HIS A 339 -9.17 -4.92 1.52
CA HIS A 339 -9.72 -5.75 0.45
C HIS A 339 -10.92 -6.51 1.00
N THR A 340 -11.91 -6.78 0.16
CA THR A 340 -13.13 -7.49 0.60
C THR A 340 -13.81 -8.17 -0.58
N TYR A 341 -14.48 -9.29 -0.33
CA TYR A 341 -15.43 -9.86 -1.28
C TYR A 341 -16.86 -9.65 -0.77
N LEU A 342 -17.80 -9.43 -1.69
CA LEU A 342 -19.24 -9.34 -1.37
C LEU A 342 -20.00 -10.39 -2.20
N ARG A 343 -20.64 -11.36 -1.54
CA ARG A 343 -21.55 -12.35 -2.15
C ARG A 343 -23.01 -11.88 -2.12
N SER A 344 -23.80 -12.30 -3.10
CA SER A 344 -25.20 -11.89 -3.26
C SER A 344 -26.17 -12.46 -2.24
N ASP A 345 -25.77 -13.52 -1.55
CA ASP A 345 -26.49 -14.16 -0.44
C ASP A 345 -26.37 -13.36 0.89
N GLY A 346 -25.34 -12.52 1.02
CA GLY A 346 -25.09 -11.66 2.17
C GLY A 346 -23.68 -11.81 2.77
N VAL A 347 -22.93 -12.84 2.40
CA VAL A 347 -21.58 -13.10 2.94
C VAL A 347 -20.59 -12.01 2.51
N SER A 348 -19.76 -11.55 3.44
CA SER A 348 -18.66 -10.62 3.19
C SER A 348 -17.54 -10.78 4.20
N ASP A 349 -16.29 -10.68 3.75
CA ASP A 349 -15.08 -10.75 4.58
C ASP A 349 -14.11 -9.62 4.22
N PHE A 350 -13.43 -9.05 5.20
CA PHE A 350 -12.45 -7.96 5.07
C PHE A 350 -11.01 -8.37 5.39
N ASN A 351 -10.80 -9.62 5.83
CA ASN A 351 -9.51 -10.19 6.18
C ASN A 351 -9.25 -11.49 5.41
N TRP A 352 -9.83 -11.64 4.22
CA TRP A 352 -9.73 -12.88 3.44
C TRP A 352 -8.30 -13.07 2.91
N GLY A 353 -7.80 -14.30 3.01
CA GLY A 353 -6.49 -14.69 2.47
C GLY A 353 -6.64 -15.73 1.36
N ASN A 354 -5.51 -16.21 0.85
CA ASN A 354 -5.50 -17.16 -0.27
C ASN A 354 -6.03 -18.57 0.01
N GLY A 355 -6.46 -18.90 1.23
CA GLY A 355 -6.96 -20.24 1.59
C GLY A 355 -5.85 -21.29 1.70
N SER A 356 -6.21 -22.51 2.11
CA SER A 356 -5.29 -23.67 2.16
C SER A 356 -4.94 -24.21 0.78
N ASP A 357 -5.78 -23.94 -0.24
CA ASP A 357 -5.53 -24.24 -1.64
C ASP A 357 -4.61 -23.21 -2.33
N ASN A 358 -4.41 -22.03 -1.72
CA ASN A 358 -3.70 -20.88 -2.29
C ASN A 358 -4.38 -20.33 -3.56
N GLU A 359 -5.71 -20.38 -3.63
CA GLU A 359 -6.53 -19.95 -4.77
C GLU A 359 -7.40 -18.69 -4.50
N GLY A 360 -7.39 -18.14 -3.28
CA GLY A 360 -8.06 -16.87 -2.99
C GLY A 360 -9.58 -16.94 -3.05
N LYS A 361 -10.23 -15.87 -3.52
CA LYS A 361 -11.69 -15.70 -3.49
C LYS A 361 -12.28 -15.38 -4.86
N GLY A 362 -13.59 -15.50 -4.96
CA GLY A 362 -14.34 -15.69 -6.20
C GLY A 362 -14.80 -14.40 -6.87
N MET A 363 -15.14 -14.50 -8.14
CA MET A 363 -15.52 -13.34 -8.95
C MET A 363 -16.41 -13.77 -10.11
N GLY A 364 -17.64 -13.23 -10.19
CA GLY A 364 -18.65 -13.55 -11.20
C GLY A 364 -19.86 -14.29 -10.63
N HIS A 365 -20.54 -15.12 -11.45
CA HIS A 365 -21.66 -15.95 -10.98
C HIS A 365 -21.23 -17.38 -10.64
N CYS A 366 -21.23 -17.69 -9.35
CA CYS A 366 -20.97 -19.01 -8.81
C CYS A 366 -22.22 -19.88 -8.87
N SER A 367 -22.14 -21.00 -9.60
CA SER A 367 -23.18 -22.02 -9.75
C SER A 367 -22.57 -23.26 -10.43
N SER A 368 -23.38 -24.22 -10.86
CA SER A 368 -22.93 -25.36 -11.67
C SER A 368 -22.56 -24.97 -13.11
N TRP A 369 -21.39 -25.39 -13.59
CA TRP A 369 -21.02 -25.30 -15.01
C TRP A 369 -20.27 -26.54 -15.50
N ASN A 370 -20.77 -27.15 -16.59
CA ASN A 370 -20.12 -28.26 -17.31
C ASN A 370 -19.60 -29.41 -16.40
N GLY A 371 -20.41 -29.81 -15.42
CA GLY A 371 -20.08 -30.87 -14.46
C GLY A 371 -19.27 -30.42 -13.23
N TYR A 372 -18.75 -29.19 -13.22
CA TYR A 372 -18.16 -28.57 -12.03
C TYR A 372 -19.25 -27.86 -11.21
N TYR A 373 -19.07 -27.86 -9.89
CA TYR A 373 -19.88 -27.16 -8.90
C TYR A 373 -19.07 -26.02 -8.27
N CYS A 374 -19.76 -25.08 -7.62
CA CYS A 374 -19.21 -23.92 -6.93
C CYS A 374 -20.10 -23.46 -5.75
N GLY A 375 -21.38 -23.88 -5.72
CA GLY A 375 -22.31 -23.47 -4.68
C GLY A 375 -23.75 -23.38 -5.15
N PRO A 376 -24.66 -22.97 -4.26
CA PRO A 376 -26.11 -22.99 -4.47
C PRO A 376 -26.64 -21.98 -5.49
N GLY A 377 -25.81 -21.01 -5.94
CA GLY A 377 -26.20 -19.96 -6.89
C GLY A 377 -26.09 -18.56 -6.30
N TYR A 378 -24.91 -17.95 -6.37
CA TYR A 378 -24.66 -16.58 -5.90
C TYR A 378 -23.72 -15.81 -6.84
N THR A 379 -23.65 -14.49 -6.67
CA THR A 379 -22.73 -13.61 -7.41
C THR A 379 -21.72 -13.01 -6.44
N GLU A 380 -20.42 -13.07 -6.76
CA GLU A 380 -19.34 -12.51 -5.94
C GLU A 380 -18.55 -11.43 -6.68
N ARG A 381 -18.11 -10.41 -5.95
CA ARG A 381 -17.31 -9.28 -6.43
C ARG A 381 -16.17 -8.98 -5.47
N LEU A 382 -14.97 -8.81 -6.00
CA LEU A 382 -13.77 -8.49 -5.22
C LEU A 382 -13.48 -6.99 -5.26
N TYR A 383 -13.14 -6.41 -4.12
CA TYR A 383 -12.80 -5.00 -3.96
C TYR A 383 -11.42 -4.84 -3.32
N PHE A 384 -10.63 -3.87 -3.80
CA PHE A 384 -9.30 -3.53 -3.31
C PHE A 384 -9.16 -2.01 -3.16
N GLN A 385 -8.64 -1.53 -2.03
CA GLN A 385 -8.63 -0.10 -1.69
C GLN A 385 -7.22 0.44 -1.37
N PHE A 386 -6.72 1.33 -2.25
CA PHE A 386 -5.37 1.88 -2.21
C PHE A 386 -5.31 3.31 -1.60
N SER A 387 -4.22 3.60 -0.90
CA SER A 387 -3.97 4.90 -0.24
C SER A 387 -3.24 5.91 -1.17
N PRO A 388 -3.47 7.24 -1.04
CA PRO A 388 -2.66 8.27 -1.69
C PRO A 388 -1.24 8.42 -1.09
N SER A 389 -0.89 7.65 -0.04
CA SER A 389 0.47 7.60 0.53
C SER A 389 1.52 7.41 -0.55
N GLY A 390 2.54 8.29 -0.57
CA GLY A 390 3.62 8.24 -1.57
C GLY A 390 3.27 8.81 -2.95
N LEU A 391 2.04 9.27 -3.21
CA LEU A 391 1.63 9.86 -4.50
C LEU A 391 1.46 11.39 -4.49
N ALA A 392 1.34 12.01 -3.31
CA ALA A 392 1.20 13.47 -3.20
C ALA A 392 2.39 14.22 -3.84
N GLY A 393 2.10 15.31 -4.56
CA GLY A 393 3.14 16.13 -5.21
C GLY A 393 3.77 15.50 -6.47
N LYS A 394 3.28 14.34 -6.94
CA LYS A 394 3.80 13.63 -8.11
C LYS A 394 2.78 13.65 -9.27
N LYS A 395 3.28 13.70 -10.51
CA LYS A 395 2.49 13.53 -11.73
C LYS A 395 2.53 12.08 -12.14
N VAL A 396 1.38 11.42 -12.07
CA VAL A 396 1.17 10.08 -12.63
C VAL A 396 1.27 10.15 -14.16
N LEU A 397 2.08 9.25 -14.72
CA LEU A 397 2.33 9.07 -16.16
C LEU A 397 1.60 7.84 -16.70
N SER A 398 1.65 6.73 -15.95
CA SER A 398 0.90 5.49 -16.22
C SER A 398 0.53 4.81 -14.89
N ALA A 399 -0.52 3.99 -14.93
CA ALA A 399 -0.88 3.09 -13.83
C ALA A 399 -1.35 1.73 -14.35
N THR A 400 -0.98 0.69 -13.62
CA THR A 400 -1.33 -0.72 -13.85
C THR A 400 -1.88 -1.29 -12.55
N PHE A 401 -3.08 -1.85 -12.59
CA PHE A 401 -3.58 -2.72 -11.53
C PHE A 401 -3.33 -4.17 -11.93
N ARG A 402 -2.86 -5.00 -10.98
CA ARG A 402 -2.50 -6.40 -11.24
C ARG A 402 -2.94 -7.26 -10.07
N ALA A 403 -3.60 -8.38 -10.33
CA ALA A 403 -3.88 -9.43 -9.35
C ALA A 403 -3.75 -10.79 -10.06
N THR A 404 -3.35 -11.84 -9.34
CA THR A 404 -3.23 -13.19 -9.90
C THR A 404 -4.60 -13.84 -10.07
N GLU A 405 -5.00 -14.08 -11.33
CA GLU A 405 -6.07 -15.05 -11.63
C GLU A 405 -5.48 -16.44 -11.45
N SER A 406 -5.92 -17.14 -10.41
CA SER A 406 -5.36 -18.43 -10.02
C SER A 406 -6.22 -19.62 -10.47
N TRP A 407 -7.50 -19.38 -10.81
CA TRP A 407 -8.44 -20.40 -11.28
C TRP A 407 -9.52 -19.84 -12.23
N SER A 408 -9.97 -20.64 -13.20
CA SER A 408 -11.11 -20.34 -14.09
C SER A 408 -11.98 -21.58 -14.37
N PHE A 409 -13.28 -21.38 -14.65
CA PHE A 409 -14.18 -22.50 -15.03
C PHE A 409 -13.90 -23.08 -16.42
N THR A 410 -13.44 -22.27 -17.37
CA THR A 410 -13.28 -22.65 -18.77
C THR A 410 -11.93 -22.16 -19.31
N CYS A 411 -11.41 -22.85 -20.33
CA CYS A 411 -10.19 -22.42 -21.03
C CYS A 411 -10.44 -21.20 -21.94
N ASP A 412 -11.70 -20.93 -22.28
CA ASP A 412 -12.08 -19.80 -23.13
C ASP A 412 -12.01 -18.49 -22.35
N ALA A 413 -11.43 -17.46 -22.98
CA ALA A 413 -11.33 -16.16 -22.35
C ALA A 413 -12.72 -15.56 -22.03
N ARG A 414 -12.86 -14.99 -20.83
CA ARG A 414 -14.06 -14.28 -20.36
C ARG A 414 -13.70 -12.88 -19.87
N TRP A 415 -14.65 -11.95 -20.05
CA TRP A 415 -14.46 -10.54 -19.76
C TRP A 415 -14.54 -10.25 -18.26
N VAL A 416 -13.41 -9.83 -17.71
CA VAL A 416 -13.30 -9.20 -16.39
C VAL A 416 -13.18 -7.69 -16.61
N ASP A 417 -13.99 -6.93 -15.90
CA ASP A 417 -13.91 -5.48 -15.85
C ASP A 417 -13.29 -5.03 -14.52
N LEU A 418 -12.47 -3.98 -14.59
CA LEU A 418 -11.91 -3.29 -13.45
C LEU A 418 -12.66 -1.96 -13.30
N ASP A 419 -13.54 -1.92 -12.31
CA ASP A 419 -14.43 -0.79 -12.04
C ASP A 419 -13.89 0.08 -10.91
N ARG A 420 -13.92 1.40 -11.09
CA ARG A 420 -13.75 2.33 -9.97
C ARG A 420 -15.07 2.47 -9.23
N THR A 421 -15.02 2.44 -7.91
CA THR A 421 -16.21 2.59 -7.05
C THR A 421 -15.97 3.65 -5.95
N SER A 422 -17.02 3.98 -5.17
CA SER A 422 -16.85 4.70 -3.91
C SER A 422 -16.08 3.85 -2.88
N ASN A 423 -15.72 4.44 -1.74
CA ASN A 423 -14.97 3.70 -0.73
C ASN A 423 -15.79 2.56 -0.11
N ILE A 424 -15.16 1.38 0.00
CA ILE A 424 -15.52 0.36 1.00
C ILE A 424 -15.14 0.85 2.42
N SER A 425 -15.76 0.22 3.41
CA SER A 425 -15.47 0.34 4.85
C SER A 425 -15.97 -0.93 5.55
N SER A 426 -15.70 -1.12 6.84
CA SER A 426 -16.26 -2.24 7.62
C SER A 426 -17.81 -2.24 7.74
N SER A 427 -18.49 -1.22 7.19
CA SER A 427 -19.95 -1.17 7.06
C SER A 427 -20.50 -1.60 5.70
N THR A 428 -19.63 -1.98 4.76
CA THR A 428 -20.00 -2.36 3.40
C THR A 428 -20.47 -3.81 3.31
N THR A 429 -21.65 -4.02 2.73
CA THR A 429 -22.27 -5.33 2.48
C THR A 429 -22.84 -5.36 1.06
N TRP A 430 -23.31 -6.50 0.55
CA TRP A 430 -23.94 -6.57 -0.78
C TRP A 430 -25.14 -5.61 -0.93
N SER A 431 -25.97 -5.46 0.11
CA SER A 431 -27.12 -4.54 0.11
C SER A 431 -26.73 -3.07 0.26
N ARG A 432 -25.53 -2.78 0.78
CA ARG A 432 -24.97 -1.43 0.97
C ARG A 432 -23.66 -1.23 0.20
N ARG A 433 -23.54 -1.88 -0.96
CA ARG A 433 -22.32 -1.93 -1.77
C ARG A 433 -21.94 -0.57 -2.36
N PRO A 434 -20.64 -0.33 -2.66
CA PRO A 434 -20.16 0.93 -3.19
C PRO A 434 -20.84 1.35 -4.50
N SER A 435 -21.01 2.66 -4.72
CA SER A 435 -21.52 3.18 -5.98
C SER A 435 -20.50 3.01 -7.11
N TYR A 436 -20.93 2.50 -8.25
CA TYR A 436 -20.15 2.48 -9.49
C TYR A 436 -19.78 3.90 -9.95
N LEU A 437 -18.51 4.14 -10.26
CA LEU A 437 -17.96 5.43 -10.72
C LEU A 437 -17.29 5.35 -12.11
N GLY A 438 -17.49 4.24 -12.83
CA GLY A 438 -16.95 4.02 -14.18
C GLY A 438 -15.90 2.91 -14.26
N THR A 439 -15.98 2.11 -15.32
CA THR A 439 -14.99 1.09 -15.69
C THR A 439 -13.70 1.77 -16.14
N VAL A 440 -12.57 1.41 -15.51
CA VAL A 440 -11.25 2.05 -15.75
C VAL A 440 -10.32 1.20 -16.61
N ALA A 441 -10.54 -0.10 -16.69
CA ALA A 441 -9.89 -1.03 -17.62
C ALA A 441 -10.71 -2.32 -17.79
N SER A 442 -10.42 -3.09 -18.83
CA SER A 442 -11.07 -4.38 -19.11
C SER A 442 -10.06 -5.39 -19.65
N ARG A 443 -10.29 -6.68 -19.39
CA ARG A 443 -9.51 -7.80 -19.96
C ARG A 443 -10.42 -8.98 -20.28
N SER A 444 -10.15 -9.67 -21.40
CA SER A 444 -10.73 -10.99 -21.68
C SER A 444 -9.64 -12.03 -21.46
N VAL A 445 -9.79 -12.86 -20.44
CA VAL A 445 -8.71 -13.71 -19.91
C VAL A 445 -9.20 -15.08 -19.46
N SER A 446 -8.27 -16.03 -19.37
CA SER A 446 -8.40 -17.29 -18.63
C SER A 446 -7.01 -17.72 -18.16
N ALA A 447 -6.88 -18.04 -16.88
CA ALA A 447 -5.68 -18.54 -16.23
C ALA A 447 -6.03 -19.61 -15.18
N GLY A 448 -5.01 -20.19 -14.54
CA GLY A 448 -5.19 -21.09 -13.41
C GLY A 448 -5.57 -22.54 -13.72
N ARG A 449 -6.43 -22.75 -14.71
CA ARG A 449 -7.01 -24.07 -15.07
C ARG A 449 -5.99 -25.14 -15.52
N GLY A 450 -4.72 -24.76 -15.68
CA GLY A 450 -3.56 -25.63 -15.75
C GLY A 450 -3.56 -26.56 -16.97
N SER A 451 -3.11 -27.80 -16.76
CA SER A 451 -3.07 -28.86 -17.77
C SER A 451 -4.44 -29.39 -18.18
N ARG A 452 -5.54 -28.92 -17.56
CA ARG A 452 -6.90 -29.18 -18.04
C ARG A 452 -7.22 -28.39 -19.32
N CYS A 453 -6.35 -27.45 -19.70
CA CYS A 453 -6.41 -26.69 -20.96
C CYS A 453 -5.26 -27.06 -21.91
N ASN A 454 -5.47 -26.86 -23.22
CA ASN A 454 -4.44 -26.99 -24.25
C ASN A 454 -4.44 -25.75 -25.16
N PRO A 455 -3.41 -24.89 -25.13
CA PRO A 455 -2.22 -24.97 -24.26
C PRO A 455 -2.57 -24.84 -22.78
N SER A 456 -1.65 -25.29 -21.92
CA SER A 456 -1.80 -25.24 -20.46
C SER A 456 -1.91 -23.78 -19.97
N GLN A 457 -2.82 -23.52 -19.04
CA GLN A 457 -3.12 -22.19 -18.49
C GLN A 457 -2.79 -22.13 -16.99
N PRO A 458 -1.53 -21.99 -16.56
CA PRO A 458 -1.19 -21.86 -15.14
C PRO A 458 -1.79 -20.58 -14.51
N ALA A 459 -1.80 -20.49 -13.19
CA ALA A 459 -2.13 -19.26 -12.46
C ALA A 459 -1.24 -18.10 -12.95
N ALA A 460 -1.83 -16.92 -13.21
CA ALA A 460 -1.13 -15.82 -13.86
C ALA A 460 -1.57 -14.42 -13.37
N PRO A 461 -0.63 -13.46 -13.25
CA PRO A 461 -0.97 -12.07 -12.98
C PRO A 461 -1.72 -11.44 -14.16
N ILE A 462 -2.92 -10.93 -13.92
CA ILE A 462 -3.72 -10.22 -14.91
C ILE A 462 -3.52 -8.71 -14.78
N GLU A 463 -2.86 -8.10 -15.76
CA GLU A 463 -2.54 -6.67 -15.75
C GLU A 463 -3.59 -5.82 -16.46
N PHE A 464 -4.28 -4.99 -15.71
CA PHE A 464 -5.27 -4.01 -16.14
C PHE A 464 -4.62 -2.63 -16.30
N THR A 465 -4.62 -2.12 -17.52
CA THR A 465 -4.03 -0.83 -17.90
C THR A 465 -4.99 -0.04 -18.79
N GLY A 466 -4.95 1.29 -18.67
CA GLY A 466 -5.76 2.21 -19.47
C GLY A 466 -5.64 3.67 -19.02
N SER A 467 -5.90 4.60 -19.93
CA SER A 467 -5.85 6.05 -19.64
C SER A 467 -6.85 6.48 -18.57
N SER A 468 -7.98 5.78 -18.44
CA SER A 468 -8.95 5.97 -17.35
C SER A 468 -8.38 5.60 -15.99
N LEU A 469 -7.62 4.49 -15.87
CA LEU A 469 -6.93 4.10 -14.64
C LEU A 469 -5.81 5.10 -14.29
N THR A 470 -4.95 5.45 -15.26
CA THR A 470 -3.94 6.52 -15.12
C THR A 470 -4.55 7.83 -14.64
N SER A 471 -5.74 8.20 -15.16
CA SER A 471 -6.47 9.40 -14.75
C SER A 471 -7.09 9.27 -13.35
N ALA A 472 -7.57 8.09 -12.96
CA ALA A 472 -8.05 7.82 -11.61
C ALA A 472 -6.91 7.97 -10.57
N VAL A 473 -5.76 7.33 -10.79
CA VAL A 473 -4.60 7.47 -9.89
C VAL A 473 -4.04 8.89 -9.92
N GLY A 474 -4.04 9.57 -11.08
CA GLY A 474 -3.68 10.99 -11.17
C GLY A 474 -4.61 11.92 -10.38
N ASN A 475 -5.90 11.58 -10.25
CA ASN A 475 -6.85 12.31 -9.41
C ASN A 475 -6.69 11.98 -7.90
N LEU A 476 -6.26 10.75 -7.56
CA LEU A 476 -5.86 10.36 -6.20
C LEU A 476 -4.62 11.15 -5.74
N ALA A 477 -3.56 11.16 -6.57
CA ALA A 477 -2.32 11.93 -6.35
C ALA A 477 -2.57 13.44 -6.18
N ALA A 478 -3.59 13.96 -6.87
CA ALA A 478 -4.05 15.34 -6.76
C ALA A 478 -5.03 15.60 -5.59
N GLY A 479 -5.24 14.63 -4.70
CA GLY A 479 -6.06 14.78 -3.48
C GLY A 479 -7.57 14.94 -3.70
N LYS A 480 -8.11 14.59 -4.89
CA LYS A 480 -9.55 14.79 -5.19
C LYS A 480 -10.47 13.81 -4.47
N PHE A 481 -9.92 12.77 -3.85
CA PHE A 481 -10.61 11.80 -3.01
C PHE A 481 -9.58 11.06 -2.14
N SER A 482 -10.01 10.48 -1.02
CA SER A 482 -9.10 10.00 0.05
C SER A 482 -8.51 8.61 -0.14
N ARG A 483 -9.16 7.71 -0.90
CA ARG A 483 -8.69 6.35 -1.21
C ARG A 483 -9.18 5.96 -2.61
N LEU A 484 -8.42 5.14 -3.35
CA LEU A 484 -8.86 4.60 -4.64
C LEU A 484 -9.39 3.19 -4.44
N THR A 485 -10.70 3.01 -4.60
CA THR A 485 -11.34 1.68 -4.54
C THR A 485 -11.58 1.16 -5.95
N LEU A 486 -11.06 -0.02 -6.22
CA LEU A 486 -11.19 -0.77 -7.46
C LEU A 486 -11.94 -2.07 -7.20
N MET A 487 -12.78 -2.49 -8.14
CA MET A 487 -13.60 -3.69 -8.07
C MET A 487 -13.30 -4.58 -9.30
N LEU A 488 -13.04 -5.86 -9.08
CA LEU A 488 -13.06 -6.88 -10.14
C LEU A 488 -14.47 -7.45 -10.22
N ILE A 489 -15.03 -7.43 -11.43
CA ILE A 489 -16.39 -7.88 -11.74
C ILE A 489 -16.44 -8.60 -13.09
N ALA A 490 -17.29 -9.62 -13.20
CA ALA A 490 -17.53 -10.30 -14.47
C ALA A 490 -18.45 -9.41 -15.31
N ARG A 491 -18.12 -9.17 -16.58
CA ARG A 491 -18.94 -8.33 -17.45
C ARG A 491 -20.38 -8.84 -17.60
N ASP A 492 -20.55 -10.15 -17.49
CA ASP A 492 -21.83 -10.82 -17.44
C ASP A 492 -21.92 -11.64 -16.14
N GLU A 493 -22.59 -11.09 -15.14
CA GLU A 493 -22.87 -11.77 -13.86
C GLU A 493 -24.04 -12.78 -13.97
N THR A 494 -24.43 -13.18 -15.18
CA THR A 494 -25.36 -14.30 -15.44
C THR A 494 -24.68 -15.47 -16.17
N ASP A 495 -23.53 -15.25 -16.81
CA ASP A 495 -22.71 -16.33 -17.38
C ASP A 495 -21.99 -17.10 -16.27
N THR A 496 -22.51 -18.27 -15.90
CA THR A 496 -21.87 -19.14 -14.90
C THR A 496 -20.47 -19.57 -15.33
N SER A 497 -20.14 -19.58 -16.62
CA SER A 497 -18.78 -19.91 -17.10
C SER A 497 -17.76 -18.78 -16.94
N ALA A 498 -18.19 -17.58 -16.55
CA ALA A 498 -17.32 -16.44 -16.29
C ALA A 498 -16.70 -16.42 -14.89
N TRP A 499 -17.10 -17.35 -13.99
CA TRP A 499 -16.52 -17.46 -12.65
C TRP A 499 -15.02 -17.77 -12.66
N LYS A 500 -14.30 -17.04 -11.82
CA LYS A 500 -12.85 -17.09 -11.62
C LYS A 500 -12.52 -16.95 -10.14
N ARG A 501 -11.32 -17.35 -9.75
CA ARG A 501 -10.74 -16.98 -8.45
C ARG A 501 -9.49 -16.12 -8.62
N PHE A 502 -9.34 -15.14 -7.74
CA PHE A 502 -8.18 -14.26 -7.67
C PHE A 502 -7.61 -14.25 -6.26
N ARG A 503 -6.28 -14.09 -6.19
CA ARG A 503 -5.56 -13.93 -4.93
C ARG A 503 -5.74 -12.55 -4.31
N ASP A 504 -5.38 -12.46 -3.04
CA ASP A 504 -5.24 -11.21 -2.27
C ASP A 504 -4.05 -10.34 -2.75
N ASP A 505 -3.18 -10.88 -3.61
CA ASP A 505 -1.90 -10.31 -4.08
C ASP A 505 -1.99 -9.07 -5.00
N ALA A 506 -3.10 -8.33 -4.92
CA ALA A 506 -3.38 -7.18 -5.77
C ALA A 506 -2.37 -6.03 -5.56
N VAL A 507 -1.79 -5.54 -6.66
CA VAL A 507 -0.83 -4.43 -6.70
C VAL A 507 -1.29 -3.34 -7.66
N LEU A 508 -1.27 -2.10 -7.19
CA LEU A 508 -1.35 -0.89 -8.01
C LEU A 508 0.07 -0.35 -8.27
N SER A 509 0.60 -0.62 -9.46
CA SER A 509 1.88 -0.09 -9.93
C SER A 509 1.67 1.25 -10.63
N THR A 510 2.39 2.29 -10.22
CA THR A 510 2.20 3.66 -10.68
C THR A 510 3.53 4.29 -11.10
N THR A 511 3.74 4.53 -12.39
CA THR A 511 4.90 5.28 -12.88
C THR A 511 4.62 6.78 -12.84
N TYR A 512 5.55 7.55 -12.30
CA TYR A 512 5.40 8.98 -12.04
C TYR A 512 6.69 9.77 -12.25
N VAL A 513 6.54 11.10 -12.28
CA VAL A 513 7.60 12.10 -12.14
C VAL A 513 7.19 13.11 -11.06
N GLY A 514 8.14 13.75 -10.38
CA GLY A 514 7.84 14.84 -9.45
C GLY A 514 7.17 16.03 -10.14
N LEU A 515 6.17 16.66 -9.51
CA LEU A 515 5.71 17.98 -9.95
C LEU A 515 6.78 19.02 -9.59
N PRO A 516 7.17 19.93 -10.50
CA PRO A 516 8.10 21.01 -10.17
C PRO A 516 7.42 22.07 -9.29
N GLY A 517 8.10 22.48 -8.21
CA GLY A 517 7.70 23.57 -7.33
C GLY A 517 8.16 24.93 -7.88
N VAL A 518 7.65 26.03 -7.31
CA VAL A 518 8.12 27.38 -7.69
C VAL A 518 9.56 27.59 -7.17
N PRO A 519 10.51 28.07 -7.99
CA PRO A 519 11.87 28.34 -7.53
C PRO A 519 11.93 29.33 -6.37
N THR A 520 12.91 29.16 -5.48
CA THR A 520 13.21 30.11 -4.40
C THR A 520 14.61 30.70 -4.57
N LYS A 521 14.95 31.75 -3.80
CA LYS A 521 16.23 32.49 -3.93
C LYS A 521 16.54 32.95 -5.37
N ALA A 522 15.51 33.26 -6.15
CA ALA A 522 15.67 33.70 -7.54
C ALA A 522 16.07 35.18 -7.63
N GLY A 523 16.99 35.50 -8.53
CA GLY A 523 17.49 36.85 -8.78
C GLY A 523 18.81 36.89 -9.53
N ILE A 524 19.54 37.99 -9.37
CA ILE A 524 20.89 38.22 -9.89
C ILE A 524 21.88 38.22 -8.70
N VAL A 525 23.02 37.56 -8.84
CA VAL A 525 24.07 37.59 -7.81
C VAL A 525 24.76 38.96 -7.82
N GLN A 526 24.84 39.61 -6.66
CA GLN A 526 25.64 40.82 -6.44
C GLN A 526 26.41 40.70 -5.12
N GLY A 527 27.74 40.75 -5.20
CA GLY A 527 28.62 40.52 -4.05
C GLY A 527 28.34 39.15 -3.41
N SER A 528 27.97 39.15 -2.13
CA SER A 528 27.54 37.96 -1.38
C SER A 528 26.02 37.73 -1.37
N GLY A 529 25.24 38.60 -2.03
CA GLY A 529 23.77 38.62 -2.00
C GLY A 529 23.08 38.26 -3.32
N ILE A 530 21.76 38.32 -3.31
CA ILE A 530 20.89 38.05 -4.47
C ILE A 530 19.93 39.23 -4.65
N SER A 531 20.19 40.06 -5.66
CA SER A 531 19.36 41.19 -6.07
C SER A 531 18.11 40.76 -6.82
N CYS A 532 17.00 41.42 -6.51
CA CYS A 532 15.69 41.24 -7.14
C CYS A 532 14.71 42.27 -6.56
N ALA A 533 14.81 43.53 -7.00
CA ALA A 533 13.84 44.57 -6.77
C ALA A 533 12.50 44.22 -7.44
N THR A 534 11.39 44.34 -6.70
CA THR A 534 10.05 43.98 -7.19
C THR A 534 9.27 45.18 -7.75
N ASN A 535 9.84 46.39 -7.66
CA ASN A 535 9.26 47.63 -8.16
C ASN A 535 9.89 48.04 -9.51
N SER A 536 9.10 48.09 -10.58
CA SER A 536 9.58 48.53 -11.90
C SER A 536 9.99 50.00 -12.00
N GLY A 537 9.59 50.83 -11.00
CA GLY A 537 10.03 52.23 -10.88
C GLY A 537 11.33 52.41 -10.07
N ASP A 538 11.81 51.36 -9.41
CA ASP A 538 12.99 51.36 -8.54
C ASP A 538 13.77 50.04 -8.73
N PRO A 539 14.41 49.85 -9.90
CA PRO A 539 15.07 48.60 -10.29
C PRO A 539 16.52 48.51 -9.79
N ASP A 540 17.02 47.28 -9.59
CA ASP A 540 18.43 47.05 -9.25
C ASP A 540 19.36 47.54 -10.38
N VAL A 541 20.50 48.17 -10.04
CA VAL A 541 21.55 48.53 -11.02
C VAL A 541 22.65 47.47 -10.97
N ILE A 542 23.00 46.90 -12.13
CA ILE A 542 23.95 45.80 -12.27
C ILE A 542 25.13 46.23 -13.15
N GLY A 543 26.34 46.26 -12.57
CA GLY A 543 27.58 46.62 -13.29
C GLY A 543 28.18 45.52 -14.20
N ASP A 544 27.69 44.28 -14.09
CA ASP A 544 28.07 43.16 -14.96
C ASP A 544 27.06 43.06 -16.12
N PRO A 545 27.49 43.24 -17.39
CA PRO A 545 26.62 43.11 -18.56
C PRO A 545 26.36 41.63 -18.94
N THR A 546 26.98 40.67 -18.26
CA THR A 546 26.80 39.22 -18.41
C THR A 546 26.29 38.55 -17.11
N PRO A 547 25.32 39.16 -16.40
CA PRO A 547 25.11 38.95 -14.98
C PRO A 547 24.81 37.51 -14.60
N SER A 548 25.33 37.08 -13.44
CA SER A 548 25.07 35.76 -12.88
C SER A 548 23.62 35.63 -12.39
N LEU A 549 22.81 34.93 -13.16
CA LEU A 549 21.43 34.55 -12.82
C LEU A 549 21.46 33.39 -11.82
N THR A 550 20.67 33.46 -10.74
CA THR A 550 20.61 32.41 -9.72
C THR A 550 19.18 32.05 -9.34
N ALA A 551 18.95 30.78 -9.00
CA ALA A 551 17.72 30.27 -8.39
C ALA A 551 17.96 28.91 -7.71
N THR A 552 17.15 28.57 -6.72
CA THR A 552 17.05 27.21 -6.14
C THR A 552 15.83 26.51 -6.73
N VAL A 553 16.01 25.34 -7.34
CA VAL A 553 14.92 24.56 -7.96
C VAL A 553 14.32 23.55 -7.00
N TRP A 554 13.02 23.30 -7.15
CA TRP A 554 12.27 22.45 -6.22
C TRP A 554 11.29 21.51 -6.92
N THR A 555 10.91 20.43 -6.24
CA THR A 555 9.62 19.77 -6.45
C THR A 555 8.53 20.39 -5.56
N ALA A 556 7.26 20.13 -5.88
CA ALA A 556 6.17 20.35 -4.95
C ALA A 556 6.29 19.39 -3.75
N THR A 557 5.70 19.74 -2.60
CA THR A 557 5.73 18.90 -1.39
C THR A 557 5.25 17.47 -1.69
N GLY A 558 6.10 16.48 -1.40
CA GLY A 558 5.87 15.06 -1.71
C GLY A 558 6.44 14.59 -3.06
N GLY A 559 6.79 15.51 -3.98
CA GLY A 559 7.25 15.22 -5.34
C GLY A 559 8.58 14.46 -5.49
N GLY A 560 9.23 14.06 -4.39
CA GLY A 560 10.52 13.38 -4.37
C GLY A 560 11.71 14.35 -4.31
N SER A 561 12.85 13.79 -3.89
CA SER A 561 14.17 14.41 -3.88
C SER A 561 14.97 14.11 -5.16
N GLY A 562 14.81 12.92 -5.72
CA GLY A 562 15.51 12.45 -6.93
C GLY A 562 14.88 12.86 -8.26
N ALA A 563 13.99 13.86 -8.27
CA ALA A 563 13.42 14.37 -9.52
C ALA A 563 14.50 15.05 -10.39
N SER A 564 14.47 14.79 -11.69
CA SER A 564 15.42 15.33 -12.67
C SER A 564 15.07 16.78 -13.05
N LEU A 565 15.54 17.75 -12.26
CA LEU A 565 15.20 19.16 -12.38
C LEU A 565 16.18 19.98 -13.24
N ARG A 566 15.66 21.07 -13.83
CA ARG A 566 16.41 22.22 -14.37
C ARG A 566 15.71 23.53 -14.02
N ALA A 567 16.44 24.63 -13.93
CA ALA A 567 15.88 25.98 -13.93
C ALA A 567 15.66 26.46 -15.37
N HIS A 568 14.52 27.08 -15.65
CA HIS A 568 14.28 27.89 -16.83
C HIS A 568 14.23 29.35 -16.38
N PHE A 569 15.29 30.11 -16.67
CA PHE A 569 15.32 31.55 -16.44
C PHE A 569 14.70 32.26 -17.64
N TYR A 570 13.89 33.29 -17.40
CA TYR A 570 13.15 34.01 -18.43
C TYR A 570 13.37 35.51 -18.23
N VAL A 571 14.26 36.09 -19.04
CA VAL A 571 14.64 37.50 -19.00
C VAL A 571 13.97 38.24 -20.14
N GLN A 572 13.18 39.25 -19.81
CA GLN A 572 12.59 40.17 -20.77
C GLN A 572 13.21 41.57 -20.65
N GLN A 573 13.23 42.31 -21.75
CA GLN A 573 13.62 43.72 -21.80
C GLN A 573 12.44 44.59 -22.21
N LYS A 574 12.40 45.82 -21.67
CA LYS A 574 11.41 46.82 -22.03
C LYS A 574 11.90 47.60 -23.25
N ASN A 575 11.13 47.52 -24.33
CA ASN A 575 11.39 48.21 -25.59
C ASN A 575 11.05 49.72 -25.47
N SER A 576 11.50 50.53 -26.43
CA SER A 576 11.28 51.98 -26.44
C SER A 576 9.81 52.42 -26.58
N ASP A 577 8.95 51.55 -27.12
CA ASP A 577 7.48 51.73 -27.17
C ASP A 577 6.78 51.36 -25.85
N GLY A 578 7.54 50.87 -24.85
CA GLY A 578 7.04 50.43 -23.55
C GLY A 578 6.58 48.96 -23.50
N SER A 579 6.59 48.24 -24.62
CA SER A 579 6.32 46.80 -24.68
C SER A 579 7.47 45.98 -24.09
N TRP A 580 7.26 44.67 -23.90
CA TRP A 580 8.28 43.74 -23.40
C TRP A 580 8.61 42.68 -24.43
N SER A 581 9.90 42.48 -24.73
CA SER A 581 10.42 41.41 -25.58
C SER A 581 11.28 40.44 -24.76
N VAL A 582 11.43 39.19 -25.21
CA VAL A 582 12.38 38.24 -24.59
C VAL A 582 13.80 38.68 -24.97
N ALA A 583 14.64 38.91 -23.96
CA ALA A 583 16.07 39.14 -24.16
C ALA A 583 16.82 37.80 -24.18
N THR A 584 16.55 36.92 -23.21
CA THR A 584 17.08 35.55 -23.20
C THR A 584 16.30 34.63 -22.27
N GLU A 585 16.24 33.34 -22.59
CA GLU A 585 15.49 32.33 -21.83
C GLU A 585 16.30 31.03 -21.56
N PRO A 586 17.46 31.11 -20.86
CA PRO A 586 18.34 29.95 -20.68
C PRO A 586 17.75 28.91 -19.72
N VAL A 587 17.72 27.65 -20.18
CA VAL A 587 17.54 26.47 -19.32
C VAL A 587 18.91 26.03 -18.77
N ARG A 588 18.98 25.68 -17.47
CA ARG A 588 20.21 25.31 -16.75
C ARG A 588 19.99 24.16 -15.75
N PRO A 589 20.92 23.21 -15.60
CA PRO A 589 22.13 23.02 -16.40
C PRO A 589 21.81 22.72 -17.88
N THR A 590 22.78 22.92 -18.77
CA THR A 590 22.60 22.68 -20.22
C THR A 590 22.54 21.19 -20.56
N SER A 591 23.29 20.37 -19.81
CA SER A 591 23.30 18.91 -19.85
C SER A 591 23.06 18.33 -18.45
N GLY A 592 22.66 17.07 -18.35
CA GLY A 592 22.31 16.43 -17.08
C GLY A 592 21.09 17.07 -16.40
N TYR A 593 20.95 16.81 -15.10
CA TYR A 593 19.88 17.32 -14.24
C TYR A 593 20.43 17.59 -12.84
N VAL A 594 19.66 18.29 -12.00
CA VAL A 594 19.94 18.40 -10.56
C VAL A 594 18.75 17.90 -9.75
N GLY A 595 19.00 17.44 -8.53
CA GLY A 595 17.97 17.03 -7.59
C GLY A 595 17.20 18.21 -6.96
N ASN A 596 16.25 17.87 -6.10
CA ASN A 596 15.43 18.82 -5.35
C ASN A 596 16.28 19.71 -4.40
N GLY A 597 15.98 21.01 -4.35
CA GLY A 597 16.63 21.97 -3.45
C GLY A 597 18.02 22.45 -3.87
N VAL A 598 18.49 22.09 -5.07
CA VAL A 598 19.80 22.50 -5.57
C VAL A 598 19.80 23.96 -6.05
N VAL A 599 20.82 24.71 -5.65
CA VAL A 599 21.09 26.08 -6.13
C VAL A 599 21.78 26.02 -7.48
N LEU A 600 21.26 26.74 -8.46
CA LEU A 600 21.79 26.89 -9.81
C LEU A 600 22.17 28.34 -10.03
N THR A 601 23.45 28.61 -10.32
CA THR A 601 23.98 29.95 -10.61
C THR A 601 24.78 29.89 -11.91
N TYR A 602 24.42 30.70 -12.90
CA TYR A 602 25.09 30.75 -14.22
C TYR A 602 25.09 32.16 -14.78
N PRO A 603 26.16 32.59 -15.49
CA PRO A 603 26.16 33.85 -16.22
C PRO A 603 25.08 33.87 -17.31
N SER A 604 24.61 35.08 -17.64
CA SER A 604 23.77 35.31 -18.81
C SER A 604 24.42 34.72 -20.07
N PRO A 605 23.69 33.99 -20.94
CA PRO A 605 24.22 33.45 -22.19
C PRO A 605 24.51 34.53 -23.25
N ILE A 606 24.09 35.78 -23.01
CA ILE A 606 24.30 36.94 -23.87
C ILE A 606 24.78 38.12 -23.04
N THR A 607 25.55 39.01 -23.67
CA THR A 607 25.78 40.36 -23.16
C THR A 607 24.46 41.15 -23.25
N LEU A 608 23.99 41.65 -22.12
CA LEU A 608 22.85 42.55 -22.02
C LEU A 608 23.33 43.99 -22.29
N SER A 609 22.48 44.80 -22.91
CA SER A 609 22.78 46.20 -23.28
C SER A 609 22.48 47.17 -22.14
N GLU A 610 23.29 48.22 -22.01
CA GLU A 610 23.00 49.34 -21.10
C GLU A 610 21.75 50.12 -21.52
N GLY A 611 20.97 50.59 -20.54
CA GLY A 611 19.82 51.48 -20.75
C GLY A 611 18.43 50.84 -20.56
N PRO A 612 18.06 49.75 -21.25
CA PRO A 612 16.77 49.08 -21.08
C PRO A 612 16.50 48.66 -19.63
N LEU A 613 15.22 48.73 -19.25
CA LEU A 613 14.72 48.07 -18.06
C LEU A 613 14.52 46.58 -18.37
N TYR A 614 15.20 45.71 -17.64
CA TYR A 614 15.02 44.27 -17.70
C TYR A 614 14.09 43.77 -16.60
N ARG A 615 13.51 42.60 -16.80
CA ARG A 615 12.81 41.82 -15.77
C ARG A 615 13.08 40.33 -15.89
N LEU A 616 13.35 39.69 -14.76
CA LEU A 616 13.61 38.25 -14.65
C LEU A 616 12.46 37.54 -13.93
N ALA A 617 12.06 36.39 -14.48
CA ALA A 617 11.30 35.35 -13.82
C ALA A 617 12.04 34.01 -13.91
N VAL A 618 11.81 33.08 -12.98
CA VAL A 618 12.38 31.73 -13.06
C VAL A 618 11.30 30.67 -12.82
N PHE A 619 11.40 29.56 -13.55
CA PHE A 619 10.56 28.37 -13.45
C PHE A 619 11.44 27.15 -13.11
N SER A 620 10.90 26.15 -12.42
CA SER A 620 11.50 24.81 -12.36
C SER A 620 10.87 23.93 -13.44
N ARG A 621 11.70 23.16 -14.13
CA ARG A 621 11.27 22.08 -15.03
C ARG A 621 11.64 20.74 -14.44
N SER A 622 10.71 19.79 -14.42
CA SER A 622 10.98 18.39 -14.07
C SER A 622 10.83 17.52 -15.31
N TYR A 623 11.89 16.80 -15.67
CA TYR A 623 11.99 16.02 -16.90
C TYR A 623 11.56 14.57 -16.69
N TYR A 624 11.02 13.97 -17.76
CA TYR A 624 10.66 12.56 -17.87
C TYR A 624 10.87 12.10 -19.33
N ASP A 625 10.51 10.86 -19.68
CA ASP A 625 10.58 10.37 -21.07
C ASP A 625 12.02 10.45 -21.63
N SER A 626 12.97 9.94 -20.85
CA SER A 626 14.43 10.06 -21.08
C SER A 626 14.96 11.50 -21.26
N GLY A 627 14.18 12.51 -20.87
CA GLY A 627 14.46 13.93 -21.09
C GLY A 627 13.79 14.57 -22.30
N GLY A 628 13.04 13.79 -23.11
CA GLY A 628 12.26 14.30 -24.24
C GLY A 628 11.07 15.17 -23.83
N SER A 629 10.51 14.90 -22.65
CA SER A 629 9.34 15.60 -22.11
C SER A 629 9.64 16.25 -20.75
N TYR A 630 8.89 17.33 -20.41
CA TYR A 630 9.00 17.99 -19.11
C TYR A 630 7.68 18.59 -18.65
N LEU A 631 7.57 18.76 -17.33
CA LEU A 631 6.58 19.62 -16.67
C LEU A 631 7.27 20.92 -16.26
N GLU A 632 6.54 22.04 -16.23
CA GLU A 632 7.05 23.33 -15.77
C GLU A 632 6.19 23.87 -14.61
N SER A 633 6.83 24.50 -13.62
CA SER A 633 6.17 25.10 -12.46
C SER A 633 5.43 26.40 -12.82
N HIS A 634 4.69 26.98 -11.87
CA HIS A 634 4.50 28.44 -11.91
C HIS A 634 5.85 29.16 -11.72
N SER A 635 6.00 30.35 -12.29
CA SER A 635 7.22 31.14 -12.11
C SER A 635 7.25 31.87 -10.78
N THR A 636 8.43 32.36 -10.40
CA THR A 636 8.67 33.26 -9.26
C THR A 636 7.76 34.50 -9.23
N VAL A 637 7.14 34.87 -10.36
CA VAL A 637 6.18 35.97 -10.43
C VAL A 637 4.94 35.72 -9.56
N THR A 638 4.53 34.46 -9.36
CA THR A 638 3.36 34.13 -8.52
C THR A 638 3.64 34.19 -7.01
N THR A 639 4.92 34.25 -6.59
CA THR A 639 5.33 34.19 -5.18
C THR A 639 6.08 35.44 -4.70
N LYS A 640 6.92 36.04 -5.55
CA LYS A 640 7.70 37.25 -5.26
C LYS A 640 7.43 38.41 -6.23
N GLY A 641 6.89 38.12 -7.41
CA GLY A 641 6.81 39.08 -8.51
C GLY A 641 8.01 38.98 -9.46
N TRP A 642 8.14 39.96 -10.36
CA TRP A 642 9.29 40.08 -11.27
C TRP A 642 10.49 40.68 -10.53
N CYS A 643 11.69 40.23 -10.84
CA CYS A 643 12.93 40.91 -10.44
C CYS A 643 13.30 41.93 -11.52
N TYR A 644 13.20 43.23 -11.23
CA TYR A 644 13.49 44.33 -12.16
C TYR A 644 14.92 44.84 -11.99
N PHE A 645 15.63 45.03 -13.11
CA PHE A 645 17.02 45.49 -13.08
C PHE A 645 17.40 46.29 -14.34
N LYS A 646 18.54 46.97 -14.29
CA LYS A 646 19.22 47.63 -15.41
C LYS A 646 20.68 47.21 -15.45
N VAL A 647 21.30 47.35 -16.63
CA VAL A 647 22.76 47.25 -16.79
C VAL A 647 23.33 48.67 -16.94
N ASP A 648 24.39 48.96 -16.19
CA ASP A 648 25.20 50.18 -16.29
C ASP A 648 26.64 49.83 -15.89
N THR A 649 27.55 49.74 -16.85
CA THR A 649 28.95 49.36 -16.60
C THR A 649 29.80 50.56 -16.14
N THR A 650 29.20 51.75 -16.03
CA THR A 650 29.89 52.98 -15.61
C THR A 650 29.82 53.22 -14.10
N GLU A 651 28.93 52.55 -13.37
CA GLU A 651 28.95 52.49 -11.89
C GLU A 651 30.08 51.59 -11.38
N VAL A 652 31.30 52.09 -11.46
CA VAL A 652 32.52 51.43 -10.97
C VAL A 652 32.51 51.36 -9.44
N PHE A 653 32.25 50.16 -8.90
CA PHE A 653 32.60 49.69 -7.55
C PHE A 653 32.55 50.74 -6.42
N SER A 654 31.34 51.20 -6.05
CA SER A 654 31.14 51.86 -4.76
C SER A 654 30.88 50.79 -3.68
N GLU A 655 31.94 50.32 -3.02
CA GLU A 655 31.83 49.38 -1.90
C GLU A 655 30.98 49.97 -0.76
N LYS A 656 30.12 49.13 -0.14
CA LYS A 656 29.19 49.54 0.92
C LYS A 656 28.84 48.37 1.84
#